data_AF-A0A034VBB9-F1
#
_entry.id   AF-A0A034VBB9-F1
#
_cell.length_a   1.000
_cell.length_b   1.000
_cell.length_c   1.000
_cell.angle_alpha   90.00
_cell.angle_beta   90.00
_cell.angle_gamma   90.00
#
_symmetry.space_group_name_H-M   'P 1'
#
loop_
_entity.id
_entity.type
_entity.pdbx_description
1 polymer ?
#
loop_
_entity_poly.entity_id
_entity_poly.type
_entity_poly.pdbx_seq_one_letter_code
_entity_poly.pdbx_strand_id
1 'polypeptide(L)'
;MVKSAVAASKPSAALLEAKRKAKLLKMQEQTQHDQVVKDIFQNAVNAKTIIKKPTGIVYDESMSQHRCLWDENHPERPERFTRVLERCKELQLIEQCQRIPSRRATKDEVLLLHSAEHYELLQQTSGVHDEEGMEDLSSKFDSIYLHPSTFELSLLATGSTIDLIENITAGNVQNGMAIIRPPGHHAMKAEFNGYCFFNNVAIAAQYALDILKLSKIMIVDWDIHHGQGTQRFFYNDPRVLYFSIHRYEHGTFWPNLQESDFDAIGCGNGLGYNFNVPLNKTKMGNGDYLAIFQQLVIPVAVEYQPELIIISAGYDAALGCPEGEMEVTPAFYPHLLSSLMKLAQSRIAVVLEGGYCLDSLSEGAALTLRTLLGGTCPTLVEKIEPPCDVLQDTIFNCIYAHRQYWRCLQVQPMYTMEELNNVNPQPKLHKVSRLFIGGQPLPERFPTRDTAPVTLPEVVAQNTKRLQFLKQETKLLAPKVRVCYVYDELMLQHSNTFEEGHPEQPERIRRIYEMHVDYKLTERMKQLPIRIATTDEICLAHTRAHVNFIRRISDKDELQGMGEKYNSVYFHPKTFDCATLAAGSVLQVVDKVLSGEARSGVCIVRPPGHHAEPDIPHGFCIFNNVAIAAQYAIRDHGLKRVLIIDWDVHHGNGTQHIFESNPNVLYISIHRYDNGTFFPKSKDADHDVVGKGAGVGFNVNIPWNKKGMGDMEYVMAFQQLVMPIAYEFDPELVLVSAGFDAAIGDPLGGCKVTPEAYGLFTHWLSALAGGRLILCLEGGYNVHSISYAMTMCTKSLLGDPIPAIQLNGNAARGLSAAYTSCIETIQNCLNVQQRYWKSLVFNKRLPQFAGENNNEDFLSATMKNLDITTDEAKGVVGCENVADTAVALEPSGSKPKP
;
A
#
# COMPACT_ATOMS: atom_id res chain seq x y z
N MET A 1 4.62 -66.03 -48.00
CA MET A 1 3.40 -66.22 -47.19
C MET A 1 3.44 -65.26 -46.01
N VAL A 2 2.55 -64.26 -46.08
CA VAL A 2 1.97 -63.37 -45.05
C VAL A 2 2.77 -63.11 -43.75
N LYS A 3 3.27 -61.88 -43.59
CA LYS A 3 3.41 -61.22 -42.28
C LYS A 3 2.44 -60.04 -42.25
N SER A 4 1.41 -60.13 -41.41
CA SER A 4 0.43 -59.05 -41.18
C SER A 4 1.04 -57.98 -40.27
N ALA A 5 0.81 -56.73 -40.64
CA ALA A 5 1.10 -55.55 -39.84
C ALA A 5 0.02 -55.39 -38.76
N VAL A 6 0.42 -55.26 -37.49
CA VAL A 6 -0.47 -54.83 -36.41
C VAL A 6 -0.22 -53.35 -36.18
N ALA A 7 -1.21 -52.52 -36.54
CA ALA A 7 -1.22 -51.10 -36.30
C ALA A 7 -1.37 -50.81 -34.79
N ALA A 8 -0.49 -49.96 -34.25
CA ALA A 8 -0.64 -49.43 -32.89
C ALA A 8 -1.83 -48.47 -32.83
N SER A 9 -2.89 -48.83 -32.11
CA SER A 9 -4.05 -47.97 -31.91
C SER A 9 -3.73 -46.85 -30.90
N LYS A 10 -4.07 -45.61 -31.27
CA LYS A 10 -4.04 -44.47 -30.34
C LYS A 10 -5.03 -44.72 -29.19
N PRO A 11 -4.66 -44.43 -27.93
CA PRO A 11 -5.56 -44.63 -26.79
C PRO A 11 -6.82 -43.75 -26.94
N SER A 12 -8.00 -44.30 -26.62
CA SER A 12 -9.26 -43.58 -26.72
C SER A 12 -9.30 -42.38 -25.77
N ALA A 13 -10.03 -41.33 -26.15
CA ALA A 13 -10.20 -40.12 -25.34
C ALA A 13 -10.71 -40.43 -23.92
N ALA A 14 -11.60 -41.41 -23.79
CA ALA A 14 -12.11 -41.89 -22.50
C ALA A 14 -11.01 -42.49 -21.60
N LEU A 15 -10.03 -43.20 -22.17
CA LEU A 15 -8.92 -43.77 -21.42
C LEU A 15 -7.92 -42.69 -20.96
N LEU A 16 -7.70 -41.67 -21.80
CA LEU A 16 -6.90 -40.49 -21.46
C LEU A 16 -7.55 -39.66 -20.35
N GLU A 17 -8.87 -39.49 -20.39
CA GLU A 17 -9.62 -38.77 -19.37
C GLU A 17 -9.70 -39.54 -18.05
N ALA A 18 -9.89 -40.86 -18.10
CA ALA A 18 -9.81 -41.73 -16.91
C ALA A 18 -8.42 -41.70 -16.27
N LYS A 19 -7.35 -41.68 -17.07
CA LYS A 19 -5.97 -41.50 -16.56
C LYS A 19 -5.75 -40.11 -15.97
N ARG A 20 -6.34 -39.05 -16.54
CA ARG A 20 -6.29 -37.68 -16.00
C ARG A 20 -7.01 -37.59 -14.65
N LYS A 21 -8.21 -38.17 -14.54
CA LYS A 21 -8.96 -38.29 -13.28
C LYS A 21 -8.23 -39.12 -12.22
N ALA A 22 -7.65 -40.25 -12.59
CA ALA A 22 -6.86 -41.08 -11.67
C ALA A 22 -5.58 -40.36 -11.20
N LYS A 23 -4.95 -39.55 -12.05
CA LYS A 23 -3.80 -38.71 -11.67
C LYS A 23 -4.19 -37.57 -10.74
N LEU A 24 -5.37 -36.94 -10.96
CA LEU A 24 -5.97 -35.95 -10.07
C LEU A 24 -6.34 -36.55 -8.70
N LEU A 25 -6.94 -37.74 -8.68
CA LEU A 25 -7.25 -38.47 -7.43
C LEU A 25 -5.98 -38.88 -6.68
N LYS A 26 -4.93 -39.35 -7.36
CA LYS A 26 -3.63 -39.62 -6.72
C LYS A 26 -2.94 -38.37 -6.20
N MET A 27 -3.07 -37.22 -6.89
CA MET A 27 -2.58 -35.94 -6.40
C MET A 27 -3.37 -35.46 -5.17
N GLN A 28 -4.68 -35.72 -5.13
CA GLN A 28 -5.54 -35.45 -3.96
C GLN A 28 -5.27 -36.40 -2.78
N GLU A 29 -4.97 -37.67 -3.03
CA GLU A 29 -4.57 -38.65 -2.00
C GLU A 29 -3.15 -38.35 -1.47
N GLN A 30 -2.21 -37.90 -2.32
CA GLN A 30 -0.90 -37.44 -1.86
C GLN A 30 -0.97 -36.13 -1.04
N THR A 31 -2.00 -35.30 -1.22
CA THR A 31 -2.24 -34.14 -0.35
C THR A 31 -2.91 -34.49 0.98
N GLN A 32 -3.48 -35.70 1.14
CA GLN A 32 -4.07 -36.14 2.40
C GLN A 32 -3.05 -36.69 3.41
N HIS A 33 -1.84 -37.07 2.97
CA HIS A 33 -0.85 -37.74 3.82
C HIS A 33 0.27 -36.88 4.41
N ASP A 34 0.36 -35.59 4.05
CA ASP A 34 1.25 -34.60 4.69
C ASP A 34 0.43 -33.51 5.41
N GLN A 35 -0.48 -33.90 6.32
CA GLN A 35 -0.99 -32.95 7.31
C GLN A 35 0.10 -32.68 8.36
N VAL A 36 1.13 -31.92 7.97
CA VAL A 36 1.97 -31.21 8.94
C VAL A 36 1.02 -30.26 9.66
N VAL A 37 0.72 -30.55 10.94
CA VAL A 37 0.00 -29.62 11.81
C VAL A 37 0.86 -28.37 11.92
N LYS A 38 0.59 -27.37 11.07
CA LYS A 38 1.33 -26.10 11.08
C LYS A 38 0.83 -25.30 12.27
N ASP A 39 1.73 -24.99 13.20
CA ASP A 39 1.44 -24.07 14.31
C ASP A 39 0.94 -22.73 13.73
N ILE A 40 -0.23 -22.30 14.18
CA ILE A 40 -0.89 -21.05 13.74
C ILE A 40 -0.04 -19.82 14.06
N PHE A 41 0.90 -19.92 15.02
CA PHE A 41 1.82 -18.84 15.40
C PHE A 41 3.21 -18.98 14.78
N GLN A 42 3.48 -19.98 13.93
CA GLN A 42 4.83 -20.25 13.43
C GLN A 42 5.45 -19.03 12.72
N ASN A 43 4.66 -18.25 11.98
CA ASN A 43 5.14 -17.05 11.31
C ASN A 43 5.60 -15.98 12.33
N ALA A 44 4.81 -15.74 13.37
CA ALA A 44 5.15 -14.82 14.46
C ALA A 44 6.36 -15.30 15.27
N VAL A 45 6.50 -16.61 15.49
CA VAL A 45 7.69 -17.24 16.08
C VAL A 45 8.93 -16.96 15.23
N ASN A 46 8.84 -17.18 13.93
CA ASN A 46 9.94 -16.93 12.99
C ASN A 46 10.35 -15.46 12.94
N ALA A 47 9.46 -14.54 13.33
CA ALA A 47 9.75 -13.11 13.41
C ALA A 47 10.66 -12.70 14.57
N LYS A 48 10.97 -13.61 15.51
CA LYS A 48 11.79 -13.33 16.70
C LYS A 48 13.13 -12.69 16.37
N THR A 49 13.82 -13.23 15.36
CA THR A 49 15.15 -12.76 14.94
C THR A 49 15.11 -11.73 13.82
N ILE A 50 13.92 -11.43 13.29
CA ILE A 50 13.75 -10.47 12.20
C ILE A 50 13.84 -9.06 12.76
N ILE A 51 14.94 -8.37 12.50
CA ILE A 51 15.16 -6.96 12.88
C ILE A 51 15.44 -6.13 11.64
N LYS A 52 15.10 -4.83 11.69
CA LYS A 52 15.41 -3.93 10.58
C LYS A 52 16.92 -3.91 10.29
N LYS A 53 17.29 -4.21 9.05
CA LYS A 53 18.66 -4.08 8.52
C LYS A 53 18.92 -2.66 7.98
N PRO A 54 20.17 -2.28 7.69
CA PRO A 54 20.51 -0.98 7.11
C PRO A 54 19.77 -0.70 5.79
N THR A 55 19.61 0.57 5.44
CA THR A 55 19.10 0.99 4.12
C THR A 55 20.28 1.17 3.17
N GLY A 56 20.23 0.52 2.01
CA GLY A 56 21.23 0.64 0.96
C GLY A 56 21.07 1.93 0.16
N ILE A 57 22.18 2.48 -0.32
CA ILE A 57 22.18 3.56 -1.30
C ILE A 57 23.22 3.30 -2.39
N VAL A 58 22.83 3.51 -3.64
CA VAL A 58 23.70 3.38 -4.81
C VAL A 58 23.63 4.67 -5.61
N TYR A 59 24.79 5.20 -5.98
CA TYR A 59 24.95 6.29 -6.94
C TYR A 59 26.40 6.35 -7.42
N ASP A 60 26.65 7.00 -8.54
CA ASP A 60 28.01 7.34 -8.99
C ASP A 60 28.01 8.76 -9.57
N GLU A 61 28.93 9.61 -9.11
CA GLU A 61 28.94 11.02 -9.52
C GLU A 61 29.23 11.20 -11.02
N SER A 62 29.85 10.21 -11.69
CA SER A 62 30.06 10.24 -13.15
C SER A 62 28.76 10.25 -13.95
N MET A 63 27.63 9.84 -13.38
CA MET A 63 26.32 9.92 -14.05
C MET A 63 25.90 11.37 -14.38
N SER A 64 26.49 12.36 -13.71
CA SER A 64 26.34 13.78 -14.04
C SER A 64 27.00 14.20 -15.37
N GLN A 65 27.81 13.33 -15.99
CA GLN A 65 28.43 13.60 -17.29
C GLN A 65 27.46 13.42 -18.47
N HIS A 66 26.37 12.66 -18.30
CA HIS A 66 25.36 12.47 -19.35
C HIS A 66 24.52 13.73 -19.52
N ARG A 67 24.64 14.41 -20.66
CA ARG A 67 23.89 15.63 -20.98
C ARG A 67 23.68 15.75 -22.49
N CYS A 68 22.63 16.48 -22.89
CA CYS A 68 22.44 16.85 -24.28
C CYS A 68 23.53 17.87 -24.69
N LEU A 69 24.20 17.63 -25.82
CA LEU A 69 25.28 18.50 -26.30
C LEU A 69 24.76 19.71 -27.09
N TRP A 70 23.59 19.57 -27.69
CA TRP A 70 23.01 20.55 -28.60
C TRP A 70 21.80 21.32 -28.04
N ASP A 71 21.30 20.92 -26.87
CA ASP A 71 20.23 21.62 -26.15
C ASP A 71 20.55 21.71 -24.64
N GLU A 72 21.00 22.88 -24.20
CA GLU A 72 21.34 23.13 -22.78
C GLU A 72 20.11 23.15 -21.86
N ASN A 73 18.91 23.34 -22.42
CA ASN A 73 17.66 23.40 -21.67
C ASN A 73 16.91 22.07 -21.64
N HIS A 74 17.50 21.00 -22.18
CA HIS A 74 16.90 19.68 -22.21
C HIS A 74 16.44 19.26 -20.78
N PRO A 75 15.20 18.76 -20.61
CA PRO A 75 14.63 18.47 -19.29
C PRO A 75 15.41 17.36 -18.57
N GLU A 76 15.85 16.34 -19.30
CA GLU A 76 16.72 15.28 -18.80
C GLU A 76 18.18 15.78 -18.77
N ARG A 77 18.60 16.34 -17.63
CA ARG A 77 19.92 17.00 -17.44
C ARG A 77 20.61 16.64 -16.12
N PRO A 78 21.94 16.82 -16.00
CA PRO A 78 22.73 16.42 -14.83
C PRO A 78 22.20 16.89 -13.48
N GLU A 79 21.60 18.07 -13.42
CA GLU A 79 21.08 18.69 -12.20
C GLU A 79 20.00 17.84 -11.53
N ARG A 80 19.28 17.01 -12.29
CA ARG A 80 18.30 16.07 -11.73
C ARG A 80 18.95 15.15 -10.70
N PHE A 81 20.15 14.68 -10.99
CA PHE A 81 20.91 13.81 -10.10
C PHE A 81 21.63 14.59 -9.00
N THR A 82 22.32 15.68 -9.34
CA THR A 82 23.12 16.41 -8.36
C THR A 82 22.23 17.05 -7.29
N ARG A 83 21.09 17.64 -7.66
CA ARG A 83 20.16 18.27 -6.72
C ARG A 83 19.53 17.24 -5.76
N VAL A 84 19.24 16.03 -6.23
CA VAL A 84 18.77 14.94 -5.35
C VAL A 84 19.85 14.58 -4.32
N LEU A 85 21.09 14.39 -4.76
CA LEU A 85 22.19 14.08 -3.84
C LEU A 85 22.46 15.22 -2.86
N GLU A 86 22.47 16.47 -3.31
CA GLU A 86 22.60 17.65 -2.46
C GLU A 86 21.51 17.68 -1.40
N ARG A 87 20.24 17.49 -1.79
CA ARG A 87 19.13 17.51 -0.85
C ARG A 87 19.21 16.36 0.18
N CYS A 88 19.62 15.18 -0.25
CA CYS A 88 19.89 14.06 0.65
C CYS A 88 21.03 14.37 1.63
N LYS A 89 22.10 15.06 1.19
CA LYS A 89 23.21 15.51 2.06
C LYS A 89 22.77 16.63 3.02
N GLU A 90 21.98 17.59 2.57
CA GLU A 90 21.39 18.64 3.43
C GLU A 90 20.58 18.05 4.59
N LEU A 91 19.85 16.96 4.33
CA LEU A 91 19.08 16.22 5.33
C LEU A 91 19.90 15.14 6.07
N GLN A 92 21.20 15.03 5.80
CA GLN A 92 22.12 14.05 6.40
C GLN A 92 21.67 12.60 6.23
N LEU A 93 21.05 12.27 5.09
CA LEU A 93 20.48 10.95 4.83
C LEU A 93 21.51 9.98 4.26
N ILE A 94 22.44 10.47 3.44
CA ILE A 94 23.45 9.65 2.77
C ILE A 94 24.32 8.92 3.80
N GLU A 95 24.73 9.62 4.85
CA GLU A 95 25.61 9.13 5.91
C GLU A 95 24.93 8.08 6.80
N GLN A 96 23.59 8.02 6.78
CA GLN A 96 22.80 7.01 7.49
C GLN A 96 22.60 5.74 6.67
N CYS A 97 22.92 5.75 5.38
CA CYS A 97 22.77 4.62 4.48
C CYS A 97 24.06 3.78 4.40
N GLN A 98 23.90 2.49 4.11
CA GLN A 98 24.99 1.63 3.69
C GLN A 98 25.24 1.84 2.20
N ARG A 99 26.41 2.39 1.84
CA ARG A 99 26.80 2.56 0.45
C ARG A 99 27.04 1.20 -0.20
N ILE A 100 26.34 0.95 -1.30
CA ILE A 100 26.59 -0.16 -2.21
C ILE A 100 27.39 0.42 -3.39
N PRO A 101 28.55 -0.14 -3.75
CA PRO A 101 29.33 0.32 -4.88
C PRO A 101 28.55 0.23 -6.19
N SER A 102 28.66 1.23 -7.05
CA SER A 102 28.14 1.15 -8.41
C SER A 102 29.04 0.27 -9.27
N ARG A 103 28.43 -0.50 -10.17
CA ARG A 103 29.14 -1.26 -11.21
C ARG A 103 28.42 -1.16 -12.53
N ARG A 104 29.13 -1.49 -13.61
CA ARG A 104 28.56 -1.67 -14.93
C ARG A 104 27.85 -3.02 -15.01
N ALA A 105 26.69 -3.05 -15.67
CA ALA A 105 26.07 -4.28 -16.12
C ALA A 105 26.98 -4.96 -17.15
N THR A 106 26.99 -6.29 -17.12
CA THR A 106 27.63 -7.11 -18.15
C THR A 106 26.74 -7.18 -19.39
N LYS A 107 27.33 -7.53 -20.55
CA LYS A 107 26.54 -7.77 -21.78
C LYS A 107 25.45 -8.82 -21.52
N ASP A 108 25.79 -9.94 -20.87
CA ASP A 108 24.84 -11.01 -20.57
C ASP A 108 23.65 -10.56 -19.70
N GLU A 109 23.88 -9.67 -18.73
CA GLU A 109 22.80 -9.09 -17.92
C GLU A 109 21.87 -8.20 -18.77
N VAL A 110 22.41 -7.39 -19.68
CA VAL A 110 21.60 -6.56 -20.58
C VAL A 110 20.80 -7.44 -21.56
N LEU A 111 21.43 -8.50 -22.08
CA LEU A 111 20.82 -9.47 -22.99
C LEU A 111 19.74 -10.36 -22.36
N LEU A 112 19.52 -10.27 -21.04
CA LEU A 112 18.36 -10.90 -20.41
C LEU A 112 17.05 -10.41 -21.05
N LEU A 113 17.00 -9.16 -21.49
CA LEU A 113 15.80 -8.53 -22.06
C LEU A 113 16.04 -7.82 -23.39
N HIS A 114 17.20 -7.20 -23.58
CA HIS A 114 17.53 -6.44 -24.79
C HIS A 114 18.19 -7.31 -25.86
N SER A 115 18.03 -6.95 -27.13
CA SER A 115 18.68 -7.66 -28.23
C SER A 115 20.18 -7.35 -28.30
N ALA A 116 20.95 -8.21 -28.98
CA ALA A 116 22.37 -7.99 -29.19
C ALA A 116 22.62 -6.75 -30.06
N GLU A 117 21.77 -6.54 -31.05
CA GLU A 117 21.80 -5.40 -31.97
C GLU A 117 21.56 -4.09 -31.23
N HIS A 118 20.62 -4.07 -30.27
CA HIS A 118 20.36 -2.92 -29.42
C HIS A 118 21.57 -2.51 -28.57
N TYR A 119 22.18 -3.51 -27.92
CA TYR A 119 23.41 -3.32 -27.14
C TYR A 119 24.54 -2.79 -28.02
N GLU A 120 24.74 -3.40 -29.19
CA GLU A 120 25.83 -3.06 -30.12
C GLU A 120 25.63 -1.68 -30.75
N LEU A 121 24.39 -1.30 -31.06
CA LEU A 121 24.06 0.04 -31.54
C LEU A 121 24.48 1.10 -30.52
N LEU A 122 24.10 0.92 -29.25
CA LEU A 122 24.50 1.87 -28.21
C LEU A 122 26.01 1.84 -27.98
N GLN A 123 26.63 0.65 -28.00
CA GLN A 123 28.08 0.49 -27.83
C GLN A 123 28.89 1.29 -28.87
N GLN A 124 28.41 1.35 -30.12
CA GLN A 124 29.05 2.10 -31.20
C GLN A 124 29.09 3.62 -30.94
N THR A 125 28.21 4.14 -30.07
CA THR A 125 28.21 5.57 -29.68
C THR A 125 29.24 5.91 -28.60
N SER A 126 29.82 4.90 -27.95
CA SER A 126 30.73 5.08 -26.81
C SER A 126 32.01 5.80 -27.22
N GLY A 127 32.30 6.93 -26.57
CA GLY A 127 33.48 7.76 -26.83
C GLY A 127 33.46 8.49 -28.17
N VAL A 128 32.34 8.50 -28.91
CA VAL A 128 32.24 9.20 -30.20
C VAL A 128 31.99 10.69 -29.98
N HIS A 129 32.87 11.54 -30.51
CA HIS A 129 32.83 13.00 -30.36
C HIS A 129 32.32 13.72 -31.63
N ASP A 130 31.42 13.09 -32.38
CA ASP A 130 30.74 13.65 -33.55
C ASP A 130 29.34 14.14 -33.15
N GLU A 131 29.21 15.42 -32.81
CA GLU A 131 27.96 15.99 -32.32
C GLU A 131 26.84 15.92 -33.37
N GLU A 132 27.14 16.24 -34.64
CA GLU A 132 26.18 16.22 -35.73
C GLU A 132 25.69 14.79 -36.02
N GLY A 133 26.62 13.83 -36.07
CA GLY A 133 26.28 12.42 -36.22
C GLY A 133 25.47 11.85 -35.04
N MET A 134 25.78 12.28 -33.81
CA MET A 134 25.03 11.89 -32.61
C MET A 134 23.62 12.50 -32.59
N GLU A 135 23.46 13.76 -32.99
CA GLU A 135 22.14 14.40 -33.13
C GLU A 135 21.32 13.71 -34.23
N ASP A 136 21.94 13.37 -35.36
CA ASP A 136 21.29 12.63 -36.44
C ASP A 136 20.77 11.26 -35.97
N LEU A 137 21.62 10.50 -35.29
CA LEU A 137 21.23 9.21 -34.74
C LEU A 137 20.14 9.35 -33.67
N SER A 138 20.25 10.35 -32.79
CA SER A 138 19.26 10.61 -31.74
C SER A 138 17.88 10.91 -32.34
N SER A 139 17.83 11.66 -33.43
CA SER A 139 16.57 12.00 -34.11
C SER A 139 15.82 10.81 -34.73
N LYS A 140 16.40 9.61 -34.73
CA LYS A 140 15.73 8.39 -35.22
C LYS A 140 14.87 7.73 -34.13
N PHE A 141 14.99 8.19 -32.89
CA PHE A 141 14.30 7.63 -31.74
C PHE A 141 13.46 8.71 -31.07
N ASP A 142 12.31 8.31 -30.52
CA ASP A 142 11.41 9.23 -29.86
C ASP A 142 11.98 9.70 -28.52
N SER A 143 12.16 11.02 -28.40
CA SER A 143 12.58 11.69 -27.17
C SER A 143 13.92 11.16 -26.63
N ILE A 144 14.95 11.13 -27.50
CA ILE A 144 16.31 10.65 -27.16
C ILE A 144 17.36 11.70 -27.52
N TYR A 145 18.41 11.78 -26.69
CA TYR A 145 19.69 12.39 -27.05
C TYR A 145 20.83 11.43 -26.70
N LEU A 146 21.87 11.39 -27.54
CA LEU A 146 23.07 10.59 -27.31
C LEU A 146 24.27 11.46 -26.93
N HIS A 147 25.11 10.92 -26.07
CA HIS A 147 26.35 11.54 -25.58
C HIS A 147 27.48 10.49 -25.62
N PRO A 148 28.76 10.89 -25.77
CA PRO A 148 29.89 9.95 -25.75
C PRO A 148 29.94 9.01 -24.53
N SER A 149 29.30 9.37 -23.42
CA SER A 149 29.21 8.56 -22.20
C SER A 149 27.90 7.78 -22.02
N THR A 150 26.92 7.90 -22.93
CA THR A 150 25.60 7.28 -22.79
C THR A 150 25.69 5.78 -22.57
N PHE A 151 26.48 5.07 -23.37
CA PHE A 151 26.64 3.63 -23.25
C PHE A 151 27.19 3.22 -21.87
N GLU A 152 28.33 3.80 -21.48
CA GLU A 152 29.01 3.50 -20.22
C GLU A 152 28.14 3.81 -19.00
N LEU A 153 27.42 4.93 -19.02
CA LEU A 153 26.56 5.35 -17.92
C LEU A 153 25.24 4.58 -17.89
N SER A 154 24.72 4.13 -19.04
CA SER A 154 23.57 3.21 -19.08
C SER A 154 23.93 1.86 -18.45
N LEU A 155 25.12 1.30 -18.76
CA LEU A 155 25.61 0.10 -18.08
C LEU A 155 25.77 0.33 -16.58
N LEU A 156 26.30 1.48 -16.17
CA LEU A 156 26.49 1.83 -14.76
C LEU A 156 25.16 1.96 -14.01
N ALA A 157 24.14 2.57 -14.62
CA ALA A 157 22.80 2.70 -14.08
C ALA A 157 22.12 1.32 -13.92
N THR A 158 22.20 0.48 -14.95
CA THR A 158 21.64 -0.88 -14.92
C THR A 158 22.35 -1.75 -13.88
N GLY A 159 23.68 -1.79 -13.86
CA GLY A 159 24.45 -2.61 -12.92
C GLY A 159 24.27 -2.15 -11.47
N SER A 160 24.19 -0.83 -11.24
CA SER A 160 23.83 -0.25 -9.93
C SER A 160 22.46 -0.73 -9.43
N THR A 161 21.48 -0.84 -10.33
CA THR A 161 20.14 -1.32 -9.99
C THR A 161 20.13 -2.81 -9.67
N ILE A 162 20.85 -3.63 -10.44
CA ILE A 162 21.02 -5.06 -10.16
C ILE A 162 21.64 -5.26 -8.77
N ASP A 163 22.73 -4.56 -8.46
CA ASP A 163 23.43 -4.72 -7.17
C ASP A 163 22.59 -4.26 -5.98
N LEU A 164 21.75 -3.23 -6.15
CA LEU A 164 20.78 -2.85 -5.12
C LEU A 164 19.85 -4.02 -4.80
N ILE A 165 19.25 -4.63 -5.84
CA ILE A 165 18.30 -5.73 -5.70
C ILE A 165 18.98 -6.98 -5.14
N GLU A 166 20.19 -7.31 -5.58
CA GLU A 166 20.96 -8.42 -5.05
C GLU A 166 21.23 -8.24 -3.55
N ASN A 167 21.67 -7.04 -3.14
CA ASN A 167 21.94 -6.75 -1.73
C ASN A 167 20.67 -6.78 -0.85
N ILE A 168 19.52 -6.35 -1.37
CA ILE A 168 18.23 -6.46 -0.67
C ILE A 168 17.82 -7.93 -0.55
N THR A 169 17.96 -8.71 -1.62
CA THR A 169 17.52 -10.11 -1.69
C THR A 169 18.39 -11.03 -0.84
N ALA A 170 19.71 -10.82 -0.87
CA ALA A 170 20.67 -11.49 0.02
C ALA A 170 20.51 -11.06 1.49
N GLY A 171 19.81 -9.95 1.74
CA GLY A 171 19.62 -9.40 3.07
C GLY A 171 20.87 -8.74 3.64
N ASN A 172 21.74 -8.19 2.79
CA ASN A 172 22.83 -7.31 3.21
C ASN A 172 22.28 -5.94 3.66
N VAL A 173 21.21 -5.49 3.01
CA VAL A 173 20.41 -4.32 3.37
C VAL A 173 18.93 -4.71 3.46
N GLN A 174 18.11 -3.92 4.14
CA GLN A 174 16.68 -4.16 4.27
C GLN A 174 15.92 -3.76 2.99
N ASN A 175 16.29 -2.59 2.50
CA ASN A 175 15.68 -1.84 1.41
C ASN A 175 16.73 -0.85 0.89
N GLY A 176 16.46 -0.09 -0.16
CA GLY A 176 17.38 0.96 -0.57
C GLY A 176 16.94 1.74 -1.79
N MET A 177 17.79 2.70 -2.16
CA MET A 177 17.55 3.61 -3.27
C MET A 177 18.74 3.66 -4.23
N ALA A 178 18.47 3.54 -5.53
CA ALA A 178 19.41 3.79 -6.61
C ALA A 178 19.12 5.20 -7.17
N ILE A 179 20.00 6.15 -6.87
CA ILE A 179 19.96 7.49 -7.46
C ILE A 179 20.81 7.41 -8.72
N ILE A 180 20.14 7.15 -9.85
CA ILE A 180 20.80 6.78 -11.11
C ILE A 180 20.31 7.63 -12.28
N ARG A 181 21.09 7.59 -13.36
CA ARG A 181 20.74 8.13 -14.68
C ARG A 181 21.69 7.56 -15.74
N PRO A 182 21.24 7.33 -16.98
CA PRO A 182 19.90 7.64 -17.52
C PRO A 182 18.76 6.76 -16.94
N PRO A 183 17.49 7.18 -17.08
CA PRO A 183 16.31 6.39 -16.69
C PRO A 183 16.16 5.12 -17.56
N GLY A 184 15.17 4.27 -17.26
CA GLY A 184 15.03 2.96 -17.88
C GLY A 184 13.63 2.52 -18.32
N HIS A 185 12.55 2.92 -17.66
CA HIS A 185 11.24 2.26 -17.83
C HIS A 185 10.62 2.28 -19.24
N HIS A 186 11.04 3.21 -20.11
CA HIS A 186 10.62 3.28 -21.52
C HIS A 186 11.45 2.41 -22.47
N ALA A 187 12.69 2.04 -22.11
CA ALA A 187 13.58 1.32 -23.00
C ALA A 187 12.97 -0.04 -23.39
N MET A 188 12.94 -0.31 -24.69
CA MET A 188 12.30 -1.49 -25.28
C MET A 188 13.35 -2.50 -25.76
N LYS A 189 12.92 -3.70 -26.14
CA LYS A 189 13.80 -4.82 -26.52
C LYS A 189 14.88 -4.44 -27.56
N ALA A 190 14.53 -3.57 -28.51
CA ALA A 190 15.42 -3.19 -29.61
C ALA A 190 15.33 -1.71 -29.99
N GLU A 191 14.88 -0.84 -29.07
CA GLU A 191 14.65 0.58 -29.37
C GLU A 191 14.88 1.46 -28.13
N PHE A 192 15.60 2.57 -28.31
CA PHE A 192 15.71 3.63 -27.31
C PHE A 192 14.43 4.47 -27.32
N ASN A 193 13.96 4.91 -26.15
CA ASN A 193 12.74 5.69 -26.08
C ASN A 193 12.70 6.52 -24.78
N GLY A 194 12.20 7.76 -24.83
CA GLY A 194 11.89 8.54 -23.62
C GLY A 194 13.08 8.68 -22.67
N TYR A 195 14.23 9.10 -23.20
CA TYR A 195 15.49 9.21 -22.46
C TYR A 195 16.10 7.90 -21.94
N CYS A 196 15.47 6.76 -22.22
CA CYS A 196 15.86 5.44 -21.71
C CYS A 196 16.58 4.61 -22.77
N PHE A 197 17.70 3.98 -22.39
CA PHE A 197 18.50 3.14 -23.28
C PHE A 197 18.47 1.67 -22.90
N PHE A 198 18.67 1.37 -21.61
CA PHE A 198 18.46 0.04 -21.04
C PHE A 198 17.42 0.13 -19.94
N ASN A 199 16.55 -0.87 -19.87
CA ASN A 199 15.47 -0.88 -18.89
C ASN A 199 15.98 -1.36 -17.53
N ASN A 200 16.48 -0.42 -16.73
CA ASN A 200 17.13 -0.67 -15.44
C ASN A 200 16.27 -1.57 -14.51
N VAL A 201 15.00 -1.20 -14.32
CA VAL A 201 14.06 -1.91 -13.44
C VAL A 201 13.71 -3.29 -14.00
N ALA A 202 13.41 -3.39 -15.30
CA ALA A 202 13.04 -4.68 -15.89
C ALA A 202 14.21 -5.66 -15.90
N ILE A 203 15.42 -5.23 -16.27
CA ILE A 203 16.61 -6.10 -16.25
C ILE A 203 16.85 -6.61 -14.84
N ALA A 204 16.80 -5.74 -13.83
CA ALA A 204 17.04 -6.13 -12.45
C ALA A 204 15.94 -7.04 -11.88
N ALA A 205 14.68 -6.87 -12.31
CA ALA A 205 13.59 -7.79 -12.01
C ALA A 205 13.81 -9.17 -12.68
N GLN A 206 14.17 -9.20 -13.96
CA GLN A 206 14.46 -10.44 -14.69
C GLN A 206 15.64 -11.18 -14.05
N TYR A 207 16.70 -10.45 -13.68
CA TYR A 207 17.83 -10.98 -12.93
C TYR A 207 17.39 -11.60 -11.59
N ALA A 208 16.51 -10.93 -10.84
CA ALA A 208 15.99 -11.45 -9.59
C ALA A 208 15.16 -12.74 -9.75
N LEU A 209 14.40 -12.86 -10.85
CA LEU A 209 13.66 -14.09 -11.18
C LEU A 209 14.60 -15.23 -11.60
N ASP A 210 15.49 -14.96 -12.55
CA ASP A 210 16.26 -16.01 -13.22
C ASP A 210 17.51 -16.40 -12.46
N ILE A 211 18.16 -15.45 -11.78
CA ILE A 211 19.43 -15.67 -11.06
C ILE A 211 19.18 -15.82 -9.57
N LEU A 212 18.47 -14.87 -8.95
CA LEU A 212 18.20 -14.89 -7.50
C LEU A 212 17.01 -15.79 -7.11
N LYS A 213 16.29 -16.33 -8.10
CA LYS A 213 15.20 -17.30 -7.95
C LYS A 213 14.01 -16.79 -7.14
N LEU A 214 13.73 -15.49 -7.18
CA LEU A 214 12.45 -14.96 -6.73
C LEU A 214 11.32 -15.47 -7.63
N SER A 215 10.13 -15.62 -7.05
CA SER A 215 8.94 -16.14 -7.73
C SER A 215 7.88 -15.07 -7.97
N LYS A 216 7.84 -14.02 -7.13
CA LYS A 216 6.87 -12.93 -7.24
C LYS A 216 7.51 -11.57 -6.98
N ILE A 217 7.51 -10.71 -7.98
CA ILE A 217 8.01 -9.33 -7.91
C ILE A 217 6.87 -8.39 -8.25
N MET A 218 6.70 -7.34 -7.47
CA MET A 218 5.79 -6.25 -7.80
C MET A 218 6.59 -5.03 -8.21
N ILE A 219 6.28 -4.46 -9.37
CA ILE A 219 6.81 -3.18 -9.82
C ILE A 219 5.68 -2.15 -9.72
N VAL A 220 5.94 -1.06 -8.99
CA VAL A 220 5.04 0.09 -8.93
C VAL A 220 5.75 1.25 -9.60
N ASP A 221 5.25 1.61 -10.78
CA ASP A 221 5.68 2.77 -11.53
C ASP A 221 4.75 3.94 -11.23
N TRP A 222 5.28 4.91 -10.48
CA TRP A 222 4.59 6.15 -10.15
C TRP A 222 5.13 7.34 -10.93
N ASP A 223 6.06 7.10 -11.87
CA ASP A 223 6.43 8.09 -12.88
C ASP A 223 5.17 8.51 -13.64
N ILE A 224 5.08 9.78 -14.01
CA ILE A 224 3.88 10.29 -14.67
C ILE A 224 3.73 9.75 -16.10
N HIS A 225 4.77 9.17 -16.68
CA HIS A 225 4.72 8.54 -17.98
C HIS A 225 4.52 7.04 -17.85
N HIS A 226 3.83 6.45 -18.83
CA HIS A 226 3.66 5.01 -18.87
C HIS A 226 5.01 4.34 -19.20
N GLY A 227 5.52 3.49 -18.30
CA GLY A 227 6.67 2.62 -18.58
C GLY A 227 6.31 1.46 -19.53
N GLN A 228 5.99 1.78 -20.79
CA GLN A 228 5.60 0.83 -21.84
C GLN A 228 6.66 -0.26 -22.09
N GLY A 229 7.94 0.08 -21.95
CA GLY A 229 9.03 -0.89 -22.06
C GLY A 229 8.92 -1.97 -20.97
N THR A 230 8.77 -1.55 -19.72
CA THR A 230 8.59 -2.44 -18.57
C THR A 230 7.31 -3.28 -18.69
N GLN A 231 6.20 -2.69 -19.10
CA GLN A 231 4.95 -3.41 -19.40
C GLN A 231 5.19 -4.53 -20.43
N ARG A 232 5.81 -4.20 -21.57
CA ARG A 232 5.99 -5.15 -22.68
C ARG A 232 6.88 -6.34 -22.31
N PHE A 233 7.93 -6.13 -21.49
CA PHE A 233 8.80 -7.21 -21.04
C PHE A 233 8.09 -8.27 -20.20
N PHE A 234 7.11 -7.87 -19.39
CA PHE A 234 6.41 -8.75 -18.45
C PHE A 234 4.95 -9.04 -18.82
N TYR A 235 4.50 -8.62 -20.00
CA TYR A 235 3.09 -8.66 -20.40
C TYR A 235 2.46 -10.07 -20.34
N ASN A 236 3.28 -11.13 -20.44
CA ASN A 236 2.88 -12.53 -20.37
C ASN A 236 3.41 -13.27 -19.12
N ASP A 237 4.04 -12.58 -18.17
CA ASP A 237 4.69 -13.21 -17.01
C ASP A 237 3.95 -12.91 -15.68
N PRO A 238 3.21 -13.87 -15.10
CA PRO A 238 2.51 -13.66 -13.83
C PRO A 238 3.44 -13.58 -12.61
N ARG A 239 4.73 -13.88 -12.77
CA ARG A 239 5.74 -13.69 -11.72
C ARG A 239 6.07 -12.22 -11.48
N VAL A 240 5.63 -11.33 -12.38
CA VAL A 240 5.75 -9.88 -12.22
C VAL A 240 4.37 -9.25 -12.27
N LEU A 241 4.01 -8.56 -11.19
CA LEU A 241 2.84 -7.69 -11.13
C LEU A 241 3.30 -6.26 -11.40
N TYR A 242 2.85 -5.68 -12.50
CA TYR A 242 3.21 -4.32 -12.90
C TYR A 242 2.03 -3.36 -12.68
N PHE A 243 2.27 -2.25 -11.98
CA PHE A 243 1.37 -1.11 -11.87
C PHE A 243 2.03 0.11 -12.49
N SER A 244 1.32 0.86 -13.32
CA SER A 244 1.76 2.17 -13.81
C SER A 244 0.67 3.21 -13.66
N ILE A 245 1.00 4.33 -12.99
CA ILE A 245 0.10 5.46 -12.75
C ILE A 245 0.58 6.66 -13.56
N HIS A 246 -0.07 6.94 -14.69
CA HIS A 246 0.49 7.86 -15.68
C HIS A 246 -0.56 8.80 -16.27
N ARG A 247 -0.14 10.01 -16.63
CA ARG A 247 -0.95 10.92 -17.46
C ARG A 247 -1.24 10.24 -18.79
N TYR A 248 -2.49 10.34 -19.22
CA TYR A 248 -2.96 9.66 -20.42
C TYR A 248 -3.78 10.58 -21.32
N GLU A 249 -4.75 11.29 -20.73
CA GLU A 249 -5.65 12.19 -21.45
C GLU A 249 -6.21 11.54 -22.73
N HIS A 250 -6.73 10.32 -22.58
CA HIS A 250 -7.28 9.52 -23.67
C HIS A 250 -6.28 9.23 -24.80
N GLY A 251 -5.00 9.01 -24.45
CA GLY A 251 -3.92 8.74 -25.39
C GLY A 251 -3.37 9.98 -26.11
N THR A 252 -3.74 11.18 -25.69
CA THR A 252 -3.18 12.43 -26.24
C THR A 252 -1.88 12.85 -25.56
N PHE A 253 -1.61 12.35 -24.35
CA PHE A 253 -0.33 12.55 -23.69
C PHE A 253 0.69 11.48 -24.11
N TRP A 254 1.96 11.88 -24.20
CA TRP A 254 3.06 10.99 -24.58
C TRP A 254 3.16 9.79 -23.62
N PRO A 255 3.38 8.55 -24.10
CA PRO A 255 3.80 8.15 -25.46
C PRO A 255 2.66 7.89 -26.46
N ASN A 256 1.44 8.35 -26.18
CA ASN A 256 0.29 8.28 -27.10
C ASN A 256 -0.16 6.85 -27.49
N LEU A 257 0.03 5.88 -26.60
CA LEU A 257 -0.21 4.47 -26.88
C LEU A 257 -1.61 4.02 -26.46
N GLN A 258 -2.25 3.20 -27.29
CA GLN A 258 -3.53 2.61 -26.93
C GLN A 258 -3.36 1.58 -25.79
N GLU A 259 -2.26 0.83 -25.78
CA GLU A 259 -1.97 -0.16 -24.74
C GLU A 259 -1.59 0.43 -23.38
N SER A 260 -1.57 1.76 -23.23
CA SER A 260 -1.46 2.43 -21.93
C SER A 260 -2.82 2.60 -21.25
N ASP A 261 -3.94 2.29 -21.91
CA ASP A 261 -5.26 2.38 -21.29
C ASP A 261 -5.50 1.23 -20.28
N PHE A 262 -6.54 1.38 -19.45
CA PHE A 262 -6.85 0.47 -18.33
C PHE A 262 -7.23 -0.96 -18.74
N ASP A 263 -7.58 -1.20 -20.01
CA ASP A 263 -8.01 -2.50 -20.52
C ASP A 263 -6.86 -3.35 -21.10
N ALA A 264 -5.64 -2.80 -21.18
CA ALA A 264 -4.42 -3.52 -21.51
C ALA A 264 -3.86 -4.28 -20.28
N ILE A 265 -4.51 -5.39 -19.93
CA ILE A 265 -4.30 -6.08 -18.64
C ILE A 265 -3.27 -7.23 -18.65
N GLY A 266 -2.47 -7.37 -19.71
CA GLY A 266 -1.57 -8.51 -19.93
C GLY A 266 -2.13 -9.52 -20.93
N CYS A 267 -1.36 -10.56 -21.24
CA CYS A 267 -1.75 -11.64 -22.13
C CYS A 267 -1.31 -13.01 -21.62
N GLY A 268 -1.83 -14.09 -22.22
CA GLY A 268 -1.47 -15.46 -21.88
C GLY A 268 -1.51 -15.75 -20.38
N ASN A 269 -0.37 -16.15 -19.80
CA ASN A 269 -0.26 -16.43 -18.37
C ASN A 269 -0.17 -15.16 -17.51
N GLY A 270 0.25 -14.03 -18.09
CA GLY A 270 0.32 -12.71 -17.44
C GLY A 270 -1.00 -11.95 -17.45
N LEU A 271 -2.08 -12.53 -17.99
CA LEU A 271 -3.40 -11.90 -18.03
C LEU A 271 -3.89 -11.56 -16.61
N GLY A 272 -4.17 -10.28 -16.39
CA GLY A 272 -4.58 -9.70 -15.10
C GLY A 272 -3.42 -9.14 -14.26
N TYR A 273 -2.15 -9.32 -14.65
CA TYR A 273 -0.96 -8.90 -13.87
C TYR A 273 -0.35 -7.57 -14.35
N ASN A 274 -0.97 -6.90 -15.32
CA ASN A 274 -0.55 -5.58 -15.80
C ASN A 274 -1.65 -4.55 -15.52
N PHE A 275 -1.41 -3.62 -14.60
CA PHE A 275 -2.35 -2.57 -14.22
C PHE A 275 -1.90 -1.22 -14.79
N ASN A 276 -2.66 -0.70 -15.74
CA ASN A 276 -2.55 0.69 -16.16
C ASN A 276 -3.61 1.54 -15.45
N VAL A 277 -3.18 2.63 -14.84
CA VAL A 277 -4.05 3.63 -14.18
C VAL A 277 -3.93 4.95 -14.94
N PRO A 278 -4.65 5.11 -16.06
CA PRO A 278 -4.54 6.28 -16.93
C PRO A 278 -5.24 7.52 -16.34
N LEU A 279 -4.46 8.57 -16.10
CA LEU A 279 -4.95 9.85 -15.58
C LEU A 279 -5.42 10.72 -16.76
N ASN A 280 -6.75 10.84 -16.90
CA ASN A 280 -7.38 11.55 -18.02
C ASN A 280 -7.59 13.05 -17.78
N LYS A 281 -6.88 13.61 -16.81
CA LYS A 281 -6.91 15.04 -16.47
C LYS A 281 -5.62 15.43 -15.73
N THR A 282 -5.11 16.63 -15.98
CA THR A 282 -4.01 17.23 -15.20
C THR A 282 -4.48 17.71 -13.82
N LYS A 283 -3.52 18.17 -13.01
CA LYS A 283 -3.73 18.71 -11.65
C LYS A 283 -4.28 17.71 -10.62
N MET A 284 -4.11 16.42 -10.86
CA MET A 284 -4.41 15.41 -9.84
C MET A 284 -3.41 15.52 -8.68
N GLY A 285 -3.90 15.46 -7.45
CA GLY A 285 -3.14 15.76 -6.25
C GLY A 285 -2.99 14.56 -5.30
N ASN A 286 -2.63 14.85 -4.04
CA ASN A 286 -2.39 13.85 -3.00
C ASN A 286 -3.58 12.88 -2.83
N GLY A 287 -4.81 13.39 -2.81
CA GLY A 287 -6.00 12.56 -2.58
C GLY A 287 -6.35 11.64 -3.75
N ASP A 288 -6.03 12.07 -4.97
CA ASP A 288 -6.17 11.24 -6.15
C ASP A 288 -5.22 10.03 -6.07
N TYR A 289 -3.94 10.28 -5.81
CA TYR A 289 -2.95 9.21 -5.65
C TYR A 289 -3.22 8.32 -4.42
N LEU A 290 -3.72 8.89 -3.33
CA LEU A 290 -4.16 8.13 -2.16
C LEU A 290 -5.25 7.12 -2.53
N ALA A 291 -6.25 7.56 -3.29
CA ALA A 291 -7.36 6.73 -3.72
C ALA A 291 -6.90 5.59 -4.63
N ILE A 292 -5.97 5.85 -5.55
CA ILE A 292 -5.38 4.79 -6.40
C ILE A 292 -4.73 3.71 -5.53
N PHE A 293 -3.95 4.12 -4.52
CA PHE A 293 -3.28 3.17 -3.64
C PHE A 293 -4.26 2.37 -2.77
N GLN A 294 -5.26 3.03 -2.19
CA GLN A 294 -6.24 2.37 -1.32
C GLN A 294 -7.19 1.45 -2.08
N GLN A 295 -7.59 1.81 -3.30
CA GLN A 295 -8.58 1.06 -4.08
C GLN A 295 -7.95 -0.03 -4.97
N LEU A 296 -6.71 0.15 -5.42
CA LEU A 296 -6.05 -0.77 -6.36
C LEU A 296 -4.75 -1.34 -5.79
N VAL A 297 -3.75 -0.50 -5.54
CA VAL A 297 -2.37 -0.97 -5.31
C VAL A 297 -2.25 -1.82 -4.05
N ILE A 298 -2.72 -1.33 -2.89
CA ILE A 298 -2.56 -2.00 -1.60
C ILE A 298 -3.36 -3.31 -1.53
N PRO A 299 -4.67 -3.35 -1.87
CA PRO A 299 -5.43 -4.61 -1.84
C PRO A 299 -4.83 -5.69 -2.74
N VAL A 300 -4.40 -5.31 -3.96
CA VAL A 300 -3.79 -6.24 -4.92
C VAL A 300 -2.41 -6.69 -4.43
N ALA A 301 -1.58 -5.80 -3.87
CA ALA A 301 -0.28 -6.17 -3.29
C ALA A 301 -0.42 -7.17 -2.13
N VAL A 302 -1.43 -6.97 -1.28
CA VAL A 302 -1.74 -7.88 -0.16
C VAL A 302 -2.19 -9.25 -0.68
N GLU A 303 -3.03 -9.31 -1.71
CA GLU A 303 -3.44 -10.59 -2.33
C GLU A 303 -2.28 -11.26 -3.08
N TYR A 304 -1.45 -10.49 -3.79
CA TYR A 304 -0.33 -11.00 -4.58
C TYR A 304 0.79 -11.54 -3.70
N GLN A 305 1.04 -10.92 -2.54
CA GLN A 305 2.14 -11.22 -1.62
C GLN A 305 3.52 -11.26 -2.33
N PRO A 306 4.00 -10.12 -2.85
CA PRO A 306 5.30 -10.06 -3.52
C PRO A 306 6.44 -10.41 -2.54
N GLU A 307 7.51 -10.97 -3.09
CA GLU A 307 8.76 -11.22 -2.35
C GLU A 307 9.68 -9.99 -2.40
N LEU A 308 9.58 -9.19 -3.45
CA LEU A 308 10.30 -7.93 -3.65
C LEU A 308 9.35 -6.91 -4.28
N ILE A 309 9.42 -5.67 -3.80
CA ILE A 309 8.75 -4.54 -4.43
C ILE A 309 9.82 -3.63 -5.03
N ILE A 310 9.67 -3.26 -6.30
CA ILE A 310 10.52 -2.28 -6.97
C ILE A 310 9.64 -1.06 -7.29
N ILE A 311 10.10 0.13 -6.92
CA ILE A 311 9.46 1.38 -7.27
C ILE A 311 10.24 2.00 -8.42
N SER A 312 9.63 2.06 -9.61
CA SER A 312 10.09 2.92 -10.71
C SER A 312 9.71 4.35 -10.33
N ALA A 313 10.69 5.10 -9.83
CA ALA A 313 10.47 6.28 -9.04
C ALA A 313 10.71 7.58 -9.83
N GLY A 314 9.75 7.93 -10.68
CA GLY A 314 9.64 9.26 -11.26
C GLY A 314 9.05 10.28 -10.28
N TYR A 315 9.51 11.52 -10.34
CA TYR A 315 8.99 12.63 -9.53
C TYR A 315 8.39 13.75 -10.40
N ASP A 316 7.89 13.39 -11.58
CA ASP A 316 7.26 14.27 -12.56
C ASP A 316 5.75 14.38 -12.40
N ALA A 317 5.13 13.52 -11.59
CA ALA A 317 3.81 13.77 -11.02
C ALA A 317 3.83 14.86 -9.91
N ALA A 318 5.02 15.29 -9.49
CA ALA A 318 5.14 16.25 -8.41
C ALA A 318 4.77 17.68 -8.86
N LEU A 319 4.22 18.46 -7.93
CA LEU A 319 3.86 19.87 -8.12
C LEU A 319 4.98 20.63 -8.83
N GLY A 320 4.64 21.35 -9.88
CA GLY A 320 5.57 22.22 -10.62
C GLY A 320 6.42 21.52 -11.69
N CYS A 321 6.29 20.20 -11.86
CA CYS A 321 6.88 19.51 -12.99
C CYS A 321 6.25 19.99 -14.32
N PRO A 322 7.05 20.43 -15.31
CA PRO A 322 6.54 20.93 -16.59
C PRO A 322 5.92 19.84 -17.48
N GLU A 323 6.35 18.58 -17.34
CA GLU A 323 5.83 17.45 -18.14
C GLU A 323 4.48 16.94 -17.59
N GLY A 324 4.45 16.61 -16.30
CA GLY A 324 3.31 15.91 -15.72
C GLY A 324 2.10 16.79 -15.41
N GLU A 325 2.32 18.08 -15.09
CA GLU A 325 1.27 19.04 -14.73
C GLU A 325 0.31 18.54 -13.62
N MET A 326 0.79 17.65 -12.77
CA MET A 326 0.09 17.14 -11.59
C MET A 326 0.44 17.98 -10.34
N GLU A 327 -0.25 17.73 -9.24
CA GLU A 327 -0.12 18.48 -7.99
C GLU A 327 0.23 17.59 -6.79
N VAL A 328 0.89 16.45 -7.01
CA VAL A 328 1.40 15.62 -5.90
C VAL A 328 2.47 16.40 -5.16
N THR A 329 2.25 16.64 -3.87
CA THR A 329 3.22 17.40 -3.07
C THR A 329 4.42 16.52 -2.72
N PRO A 330 5.67 17.04 -2.65
CA PRO A 330 6.85 16.24 -2.31
C PRO A 330 6.72 15.47 -0.98
N ALA A 331 6.03 16.06 0.01
CA ALA A 331 5.78 15.43 1.31
C ALA A 331 4.85 14.21 1.24
N PHE A 332 4.16 13.98 0.12
CA PHE A 332 3.22 12.87 -0.05
C PHE A 332 3.86 11.57 -0.55
N TYR A 333 5.00 11.61 -1.24
CA TYR A 333 5.75 10.41 -1.63
C TYR A 333 6.12 9.48 -0.44
N PRO A 334 6.50 10.00 0.74
CA PRO A 334 6.57 9.22 1.98
C PRO A 334 5.32 8.42 2.31
N HIS A 335 4.12 8.98 2.10
CA HIS A 335 2.86 8.28 2.39
C HIS A 335 2.60 7.16 1.38
N LEU A 336 2.90 7.39 0.10
CA LEU A 336 2.80 6.36 -0.95
C LEU A 336 3.73 5.18 -0.64
N LEU A 337 5.03 5.46 -0.41
CA LEU A 337 6.01 4.42 -0.09
C LEU A 337 5.69 3.72 1.24
N SER A 338 5.34 4.49 2.28
CA SER A 338 5.01 3.94 3.59
C SER A 338 3.86 2.95 3.50
N SER A 339 2.84 3.21 2.67
CA SER A 339 1.70 2.29 2.54
C SER A 339 2.06 0.87 2.06
N LEU A 340 3.18 0.73 1.33
CA LEU A 340 3.74 -0.53 0.84
C LEU A 340 4.79 -1.15 1.78
N MET A 341 5.32 -0.39 2.74
CA MET A 341 6.25 -0.94 3.73
C MET A 341 5.55 -2.03 4.57
N LYS A 342 6.36 -2.95 5.10
CA LYS A 342 5.96 -4.22 5.74
C LYS A 342 5.45 -5.30 4.78
N LEU A 343 4.87 -4.96 3.63
CA LEU A 343 4.69 -5.92 2.54
C LEU A 343 6.07 -6.38 2.02
N ALA A 344 6.14 -7.57 1.43
CA ALA A 344 7.42 -8.18 1.01
C ALA A 344 8.49 -8.21 2.12
N GLN A 345 8.09 -8.23 3.39
CA GLN A 345 8.98 -8.06 4.55
C GLN A 345 9.86 -6.80 4.44
N SER A 346 9.30 -5.72 3.88
CA SER A 346 10.00 -4.45 3.60
C SER A 346 11.22 -4.58 2.68
N ARG A 347 11.30 -5.61 1.83
CA ARG A 347 12.26 -5.67 0.71
C ARG A 347 11.76 -4.77 -0.41
N ILE A 348 12.22 -3.52 -0.38
CA ILE A 348 11.83 -2.48 -1.33
C ILE A 348 13.07 -1.84 -1.96
N ALA A 349 13.12 -1.81 -3.28
CA ALA A 349 14.10 -1.05 -4.06
C ALA A 349 13.41 0.17 -4.69
N VAL A 350 13.98 1.36 -4.51
CA VAL A 350 13.51 2.60 -5.16
C VAL A 350 14.53 2.98 -6.22
N VAL A 351 14.11 3.09 -7.48
CA VAL A 351 15.01 3.34 -8.61
C VAL A 351 14.59 4.62 -9.31
N LEU A 352 15.47 5.61 -9.37
CA LEU A 352 15.14 6.91 -9.95
C LEU A 352 14.83 6.81 -11.45
N GLU A 353 13.69 7.36 -11.88
CA GLU A 353 13.27 7.46 -13.29
C GLU A 353 13.20 8.95 -13.71
N GLY A 354 12.01 9.51 -13.98
CA GLY A 354 11.75 10.89 -14.38
C GLY A 354 11.62 11.91 -13.24
N GLY A 355 11.10 13.10 -13.54
CA GLY A 355 11.04 14.26 -12.65
C GLY A 355 11.92 15.42 -13.09
N TYR A 356 11.30 16.54 -13.47
CA TYR A 356 11.97 17.62 -14.19
C TYR A 356 11.84 19.01 -13.54
N CYS A 357 11.01 19.13 -12.49
CA CYS A 357 11.12 20.23 -11.53
C CYS A 357 12.14 19.89 -10.45
N LEU A 358 13.33 20.49 -10.52
CA LEU A 358 14.45 20.12 -9.65
C LEU A 358 14.15 20.23 -8.14
N ASP A 359 13.37 21.24 -7.74
CA ASP A 359 13.03 21.45 -6.33
C ASP A 359 12.06 20.37 -5.83
N SER A 360 11.02 20.04 -6.60
CA SER A 360 10.08 18.97 -6.25
C SER A 360 10.70 17.58 -6.33
N LEU A 361 11.51 17.33 -7.37
CA LEU A 361 12.27 16.10 -7.55
C LEU A 361 13.19 15.85 -6.35
N SER A 362 14.05 16.81 -6.02
CA SER A 362 15.05 16.64 -4.96
C SER A 362 14.40 16.51 -3.58
N GLU A 363 13.34 17.28 -3.30
CA GLU A 363 12.58 17.16 -2.05
C GLU A 363 11.86 15.81 -1.97
N GLY A 364 11.13 15.42 -3.01
CA GLY A 364 10.38 14.15 -3.05
C GLY A 364 11.31 12.95 -2.88
N ALA A 365 12.40 12.91 -3.64
CA ALA A 365 13.41 11.85 -3.57
C ALA A 365 14.07 11.73 -2.20
N ALA A 366 14.46 12.86 -1.59
CA ALA A 366 15.07 12.84 -0.27
C ALA A 366 14.07 12.40 0.82
N LEU A 367 12.80 12.81 0.74
CA LEU A 367 11.77 12.36 1.67
C LEU A 367 11.41 10.88 1.49
N THR A 368 11.47 10.35 0.25
CA THR A 368 11.40 8.91 -0.02
C THR A 368 12.55 8.15 0.66
N LEU A 369 13.80 8.62 0.53
CA LEU A 369 14.96 8.02 1.21
C LEU A 369 14.83 8.07 2.74
N ARG A 370 14.37 9.20 3.30
CA ARG A 370 14.10 9.35 4.74
C ARG A 370 13.08 8.31 5.22
N THR A 371 12.10 7.95 4.39
CA THR A 371 11.11 6.91 4.71
C THR A 371 11.73 5.52 4.73
N LEU A 372 12.60 5.19 3.76
CA LEU A 372 13.36 3.93 3.75
C LEU A 372 14.22 3.76 5.02
N LEU A 373 14.86 4.85 5.46
CA LEU A 373 15.63 4.93 6.72
C LEU A 373 14.75 4.78 7.97
N GLY A 374 13.42 4.87 7.83
CA GLY A 374 12.46 4.69 8.92
C GLY A 374 12.11 6.00 9.64
N GLY A 375 12.29 7.14 8.96
CA GLY A 375 11.65 8.40 9.34
C GLY A 375 10.12 8.29 9.30
N THR A 376 9.44 9.21 9.96
CA THR A 376 7.98 9.29 9.94
C THR A 376 7.47 9.91 8.66
N CYS A 377 6.27 9.53 8.21
CA CYS A 377 5.56 10.35 7.23
C CYS A 377 5.39 11.77 7.81
N PRO A 378 5.74 12.83 7.07
CA PRO A 378 5.49 14.19 7.52
C PRO A 378 3.98 14.43 7.66
N THR A 379 3.58 15.30 8.59
CA THR A 379 2.21 15.84 8.53
C THR A 379 2.10 16.71 7.29
N LEU A 380 1.02 16.55 6.52
CA LEU A 380 0.79 17.31 5.31
C LEU A 380 0.41 18.75 5.65
N VAL A 381 1.08 19.71 5.01
CA VAL A 381 0.84 21.15 5.22
C VAL A 381 -0.53 21.56 4.68
N GLU A 382 -0.89 20.99 3.54
CA GLU A 382 -2.19 21.18 2.88
C GLU A 382 -3.07 19.96 3.16
N LYS A 383 -4.37 20.21 3.32
CA LYS A 383 -5.35 19.12 3.49
C LYS A 383 -5.42 18.27 2.24
N ILE A 384 -5.67 16.99 2.43
CA ILE A 384 -5.97 16.08 1.32
C ILE A 384 -7.37 16.40 0.80
N GLU A 385 -7.46 16.74 -0.48
CA GLU A 385 -8.72 16.88 -1.20
C GLU A 385 -9.27 15.50 -1.61
N PRO A 386 -10.60 15.32 -1.72
CA PRO A 386 -11.16 14.07 -2.21
C PRO A 386 -10.77 13.79 -3.66
N PRO A 387 -10.73 12.51 -4.09
CA PRO A 387 -10.37 12.17 -5.47
C PRO A 387 -11.40 12.74 -6.45
N CYS A 388 -10.91 13.34 -7.54
CA CYS A 388 -11.76 13.98 -8.54
C CYS A 388 -12.60 12.95 -9.33
N ASP A 389 -13.73 13.38 -9.89
CA ASP A 389 -14.66 12.47 -10.58
C ASP A 389 -14.02 11.73 -11.76
N VAL A 390 -13.12 12.39 -12.50
CA VAL A 390 -12.39 11.76 -13.62
C VAL A 390 -11.52 10.61 -13.12
N LEU A 391 -10.83 10.78 -11.99
CA LEU A 391 -10.05 9.69 -11.41
C LEU A 391 -10.95 8.57 -10.89
N GLN A 392 -12.08 8.91 -10.26
CA GLN A 392 -13.03 7.90 -9.79
C GLN A 392 -13.43 6.97 -10.94
N ASP A 393 -13.73 7.54 -12.11
CA ASP A 393 -14.07 6.77 -13.31
C ASP A 393 -12.89 5.90 -13.79
N THR A 394 -11.66 6.43 -13.79
CA THR A 394 -10.44 5.63 -14.06
C THR A 394 -10.32 4.43 -13.10
N ILE A 395 -10.45 4.64 -11.79
CA ILE A 395 -10.34 3.57 -10.79
C ILE A 395 -11.43 2.52 -11.01
N PHE A 396 -12.69 2.92 -11.25
CA PHE A 396 -13.76 1.98 -11.54
C PHE A 396 -13.54 1.19 -12.84
N ASN A 397 -12.95 1.81 -13.86
CA ASN A 397 -12.56 1.14 -15.09
C ASN A 397 -11.47 0.08 -14.83
N CYS A 398 -10.44 0.41 -14.05
CA CYS A 398 -9.42 -0.56 -13.63
C CYS A 398 -10.04 -1.70 -12.81
N ILE A 399 -10.89 -1.41 -11.81
CA ILE A 399 -11.60 -2.44 -11.03
C ILE A 399 -12.42 -3.34 -11.97
N TYR A 400 -13.17 -2.74 -12.90
CA TYR A 400 -13.95 -3.49 -13.88
C TYR A 400 -13.08 -4.45 -14.72
N ALA A 401 -11.95 -3.99 -15.25
CA ALA A 401 -11.06 -4.82 -16.08
C ALA A 401 -10.41 -5.97 -15.28
N HIS A 402 -10.06 -5.73 -14.01
CA HIS A 402 -9.24 -6.65 -13.22
C HIS A 402 -10.02 -7.56 -12.24
N ARG A 403 -11.27 -7.24 -11.88
CA ARG A 403 -12.03 -7.94 -10.84
C ARG A 403 -12.22 -9.45 -11.02
N GLN A 404 -12.17 -9.94 -12.26
CA GLN A 404 -12.29 -11.38 -12.55
C GLN A 404 -11.01 -12.15 -12.19
N TYR A 405 -9.86 -11.46 -12.11
CA TYR A 405 -8.56 -12.03 -11.78
C TYR A 405 -8.18 -11.81 -10.32
N TRP A 406 -8.68 -10.73 -9.71
CA TRP A 406 -8.33 -10.31 -8.35
C TRP A 406 -9.53 -10.34 -7.43
N ARG A 407 -9.47 -11.18 -6.41
CA ARG A 407 -10.58 -11.43 -5.51
C ARG A 407 -10.81 -10.26 -4.54
N CYS A 408 -9.77 -9.50 -4.22
CA CYS A 408 -9.84 -8.27 -3.43
C CYS A 408 -10.59 -7.14 -4.14
N LEU A 409 -10.74 -7.18 -5.48
CA LEU A 409 -11.43 -6.17 -6.29
C LEU A 409 -12.92 -6.49 -6.51
N GLN A 410 -13.47 -7.48 -5.80
CA GLN A 410 -14.88 -7.90 -5.93
C GLN A 410 -15.78 -7.26 -4.87
N VAL A 411 -15.59 -5.98 -4.58
CA VAL A 411 -16.35 -5.23 -3.55
C VAL A 411 -17.63 -4.62 -4.14
N GLN A 412 -17.54 -4.06 -5.35
CA GLN A 412 -18.64 -3.33 -5.97
C GLN A 412 -19.72 -4.30 -6.49
N PRO A 413 -21.02 -4.01 -6.25
CA PRO A 413 -22.10 -4.80 -6.81
C PRO A 413 -22.12 -4.70 -8.34
N MET A 414 -22.76 -5.66 -9.00
CA MET A 414 -22.92 -5.67 -10.46
C MET A 414 -24.33 -5.29 -10.91
N TYR A 415 -24.48 -4.86 -12.16
CA TYR A 415 -25.79 -4.66 -12.81
C TYR A 415 -25.86 -5.26 -14.22
N THR A 416 -27.05 -5.70 -14.65
CA THR A 416 -27.31 -6.22 -16.00
C THR A 416 -27.75 -5.11 -16.96
N MET A 417 -27.67 -5.36 -18.27
CA MET A 417 -28.23 -4.42 -19.27
C MET A 417 -29.75 -4.27 -19.16
N GLU A 418 -30.45 -5.28 -18.66
CA GLU A 418 -31.89 -5.19 -18.38
C GLU A 418 -32.18 -4.21 -17.24
N GLU A 419 -31.41 -4.27 -16.14
CA GLU A 419 -31.53 -3.31 -15.03
C GLU A 419 -31.20 -1.88 -15.47
N LEU A 420 -30.23 -1.71 -16.37
CA LEU A 420 -29.91 -0.42 -16.96
C LEU A 420 -31.13 0.15 -17.73
N ASN A 421 -31.79 -0.66 -18.55
CA ASN A 421 -32.90 -0.18 -19.39
C ASN A 421 -34.22 0.05 -18.63
N ASN A 422 -34.39 -0.60 -17.46
CA ASN A 422 -35.68 -0.64 -16.76
C ASN A 422 -35.77 0.23 -15.48
N VAL A 423 -34.65 0.77 -14.95
CA VAL A 423 -34.64 1.58 -13.72
C VAL A 423 -34.28 3.04 -14.04
N ASN A 424 -35.18 3.99 -13.76
CA ASN A 424 -34.96 5.42 -13.96
C ASN A 424 -35.47 6.24 -12.74
N PRO A 425 -34.64 7.08 -12.09
CA PRO A 425 -33.23 7.34 -12.37
C PRO A 425 -32.35 6.11 -12.08
N GLN A 426 -31.14 6.11 -12.62
CA GLN A 426 -30.11 5.08 -12.40
C GLN A 426 -29.09 5.56 -11.33
N PRO A 427 -29.45 5.69 -10.04
CA PRO A 427 -28.50 6.17 -9.05
C PRO A 427 -27.35 5.18 -8.90
N LYS A 428 -26.11 5.70 -8.88
CA LYS A 428 -24.87 4.96 -8.57
C LYS A 428 -24.45 3.87 -9.58
N LEU A 429 -24.81 3.97 -10.86
CA LEU A 429 -24.24 3.09 -11.89
C LEU A 429 -22.97 3.73 -12.48
N HIS A 430 -21.88 2.96 -12.55
CA HIS A 430 -20.68 3.34 -13.32
C HIS A 430 -20.78 2.80 -14.74
N LYS A 431 -20.48 3.63 -15.74
CA LYS A 431 -20.44 3.22 -17.14
C LYS A 431 -18.99 3.11 -17.58
N VAL A 432 -18.61 1.94 -18.08
CA VAL A 432 -17.29 1.73 -18.66
C VAL A 432 -17.28 2.34 -20.05
N SER A 433 -16.39 3.30 -20.27
CA SER A 433 -16.15 3.91 -21.58
C SER A 433 -14.69 3.75 -21.95
N ARG A 434 -14.44 3.50 -23.23
CA ARG A 434 -13.09 3.41 -23.81
C ARG A 434 -13.00 4.51 -24.85
N LEU A 435 -12.04 5.42 -24.67
CA LEU A 435 -11.81 6.53 -25.58
C LEU A 435 -10.31 6.65 -25.80
N PHE A 436 -9.91 6.46 -27.05
CA PHE A 436 -8.56 6.69 -27.52
C PHE A 436 -8.62 7.73 -28.64
N ILE A 437 -8.02 8.89 -28.39
CA ILE A 437 -7.85 9.97 -29.36
C ILE A 437 -6.52 9.77 -30.10
N GLY A 438 -5.48 9.33 -29.39
CA GLY A 438 -4.14 9.11 -29.92
C GLY A 438 -3.35 10.38 -30.17
N GLY A 439 -2.10 10.20 -30.58
CA GLY A 439 -1.17 11.27 -30.94
C GLY A 439 -1.16 11.58 -32.44
N GLN A 440 -0.33 12.56 -32.81
CA GLN A 440 0.04 12.76 -34.22
C GLN A 440 0.78 11.51 -34.75
N PRO A 441 0.72 11.22 -36.06
CA PRO A 441 1.56 10.18 -36.66
C PRO A 441 3.04 10.40 -36.31
N LEU A 442 3.75 9.30 -36.04
CA LEU A 442 5.18 9.37 -35.74
C LEU A 442 5.94 9.99 -36.93
N PRO A 443 6.79 11.00 -36.70
CA PRO A 443 7.60 11.56 -37.75
C PRO A 443 8.72 10.58 -38.15
N GLU A 444 9.26 10.74 -39.36
CA GLU A 444 10.46 9.99 -39.79
C GLU A 444 11.69 10.37 -38.95
N ARG A 445 11.73 11.61 -38.47
CA ARG A 445 12.75 12.12 -37.56
C ARG A 445 12.10 12.93 -36.44
N PHE A 446 12.52 12.66 -35.21
CA PHE A 446 12.06 13.35 -34.01
C PHE A 446 12.84 14.65 -33.78
N PRO A 447 12.18 15.71 -33.28
CA PRO A 447 12.87 16.91 -32.82
C PRO A 447 13.87 16.62 -31.72
N THR A 448 15.06 17.20 -31.82
CA THR A 448 16.18 17.01 -30.87
C THR A 448 16.53 18.29 -30.10
N ARG A 449 15.88 19.41 -30.42
CA ARG A 449 16.08 20.75 -29.84
C ARG A 449 14.75 21.36 -29.47
N ASP A 450 14.75 22.19 -28.42
CA ASP A 450 13.58 22.92 -27.94
C ASP A 450 12.40 21.98 -27.60
N THR A 451 12.72 20.79 -27.08
CA THR A 451 11.73 19.74 -26.74
C THR A 451 11.11 19.92 -25.36
N ALA A 452 11.68 20.81 -24.53
CA ALA A 452 11.16 21.08 -23.19
C ALA A 452 9.76 21.73 -23.23
N PRO A 453 8.81 21.32 -22.37
CA PRO A 453 7.49 21.94 -22.32
C PRO A 453 7.56 23.42 -21.95
N VAL A 454 6.92 24.26 -22.75
CA VAL A 454 6.86 25.71 -22.50
C VAL A 454 5.83 25.98 -21.40
N THR A 455 6.33 26.27 -20.19
CA THR A 455 5.48 26.68 -19.06
C THR A 455 5.47 28.20 -18.93
N LEU A 456 4.28 28.78 -18.71
CA LEU A 456 4.14 30.23 -18.52
C LEU A 456 4.95 30.70 -17.29
N PRO A 457 5.72 31.81 -17.37
CA PRO A 457 6.53 32.30 -16.25
C PRO A 457 5.74 32.54 -14.95
N GLU A 458 4.48 32.96 -15.08
CA GLU A 458 3.60 33.20 -13.93
C GLU A 458 3.23 31.90 -13.19
N VAL A 459 3.02 30.81 -13.92
CA VAL A 459 2.77 29.47 -13.37
C VAL A 459 4.02 28.94 -12.66
N VAL A 460 5.19 29.11 -13.27
CA VAL A 460 6.48 28.74 -12.64
C VAL A 460 6.68 29.52 -11.34
N ALA A 461 6.41 30.83 -11.33
CA ALA A 461 6.53 31.66 -10.14
C ALA A 461 5.54 31.24 -9.03
N GLN A 462 4.28 30.94 -9.38
CA GLN A 462 3.29 30.43 -8.43
C GLN A 462 3.70 29.09 -7.82
N ASN A 463 4.11 28.13 -8.66
CA ASN A 463 4.54 26.81 -8.21
C ASN A 463 5.78 26.91 -7.31
N THR A 464 6.76 27.73 -7.68
CA THR A 464 7.97 27.99 -6.87
C THR A 464 7.59 28.52 -5.49
N LYS A 465 6.68 29.50 -5.42
CA LYS A 465 6.21 30.07 -4.15
C LYS A 465 5.49 29.03 -3.29
N ARG A 466 4.62 28.21 -3.88
CA ARG A 466 3.90 27.13 -3.18
C ARG A 466 4.89 26.08 -2.67
N LEU A 467 5.87 25.66 -3.48
CA LEU A 467 6.90 24.70 -3.08
C LEU A 467 7.79 25.20 -1.94
N GLN A 468 8.21 26.46 -1.98
CA GLN A 468 8.98 27.08 -0.90
C GLN A 468 8.19 27.08 0.41
N PHE A 469 6.91 27.46 0.36
CA PHE A 469 6.01 27.40 1.51
C PHE A 469 5.86 25.96 2.04
N LEU A 470 5.55 24.99 1.17
CA LEU A 470 5.41 23.59 1.54
C LEU A 470 6.69 23.04 2.20
N LYS A 471 7.87 23.31 1.60
CA LYS A 471 9.16 22.88 2.13
C LYS A 471 9.46 23.50 3.50
N GLN A 472 9.13 24.78 3.69
CA GLN A 472 9.34 25.48 4.95
C GLN A 472 8.44 24.97 6.07
N GLU A 473 7.17 24.69 5.77
CA GLU A 473 6.18 24.27 6.77
C GLU A 473 6.18 22.75 7.06
N THR A 474 6.81 21.94 6.18
CA THR A 474 6.91 20.49 6.37
C THR A 474 7.80 20.14 7.57
N LYS A 475 7.19 19.62 8.64
CA LYS A 475 7.89 19.25 9.87
C LYS A 475 8.44 17.83 9.80
N LEU A 476 9.76 17.72 9.71
CA LEU A 476 10.47 16.43 9.72
C LEU A 476 10.80 15.97 11.14
N LEU A 477 9.78 15.53 11.88
CA LEU A 477 9.97 15.06 13.26
C LEU A 477 10.97 13.89 13.34
N ALA A 478 11.90 13.97 14.30
CA ALA A 478 12.86 12.92 14.59
C ALA A 478 13.05 12.76 16.12
N PRO A 479 12.03 12.24 16.85
CA PRO A 479 12.16 11.98 18.28
C PRO A 479 13.32 11.03 18.59
N LYS A 480 14.06 11.31 19.68
CA LYS A 480 15.20 10.49 20.12
C LYS A 480 14.77 9.07 20.50
N VAL A 481 13.63 8.95 21.17
CA VAL A 481 13.03 7.66 21.50
C VAL A 481 12.06 7.29 20.38
N ARG A 482 12.29 6.16 19.73
CA ARG A 482 11.35 5.68 18.70
C ARG A 482 10.07 5.17 19.32
N VAL A 483 10.17 4.30 20.33
CA VAL A 483 9.02 3.73 21.02
C VAL A 483 9.27 3.79 22.52
N CYS A 484 8.30 4.33 23.25
CA CYS A 484 8.25 4.22 24.70
C CYS A 484 7.20 3.18 25.12
N TYR A 485 7.30 2.64 26.33
CA TYR A 485 6.31 1.69 26.82
C TYR A 485 6.11 1.77 28.33
N VAL A 486 4.95 1.29 28.78
CA VAL A 486 4.59 1.15 30.20
C VAL A 486 4.13 -0.28 30.48
N TYR A 487 4.61 -0.82 31.59
CA TYR A 487 4.23 -2.10 32.19
C TYR A 487 4.60 -2.06 33.66
N ASP A 488 3.76 -2.60 34.53
CA ASP A 488 4.06 -2.76 35.96
C ASP A 488 3.25 -3.91 36.58
N GLU A 489 3.90 -4.65 37.47
CA GLU A 489 3.34 -5.81 38.14
C GLU A 489 2.22 -5.43 39.14
N LEU A 490 2.14 -4.18 39.61
CA LEU A 490 1.04 -3.73 40.47
C LEU A 490 -0.33 -3.89 39.80
N MET A 491 -0.40 -3.79 38.48
CA MET A 491 -1.63 -4.05 37.72
C MET A 491 -2.06 -5.53 37.74
N LEU A 492 -1.20 -6.45 38.18
CA LEU A 492 -1.52 -7.88 38.34
C LEU A 492 -2.37 -8.15 39.59
N GLN A 493 -2.45 -7.20 40.52
CA GLN A 493 -3.16 -7.40 41.79
C GLN A 493 -4.68 -7.37 41.66
N HIS A 494 -5.24 -6.89 40.54
CA HIS A 494 -6.66 -7.01 40.24
C HIS A 494 -6.93 -8.40 39.66
N SER A 495 -7.60 -9.29 40.37
CA SER A 495 -7.92 -10.64 39.88
C SER A 495 -9.27 -11.10 40.37
N ASN A 496 -9.94 -11.96 39.61
CA ASN A 496 -11.16 -12.61 40.06
C ASN A 496 -10.77 -13.74 41.05
N THR A 497 -11.07 -13.55 42.33
CA THR A 497 -10.78 -14.53 43.39
C THR A 497 -11.89 -15.56 43.59
N PHE A 498 -12.99 -15.44 42.85
CA PHE A 498 -14.19 -16.27 43.00
C PHE A 498 -14.34 -17.30 41.87
N GLU A 499 -13.75 -17.03 40.71
CA GLU A 499 -13.80 -17.91 39.53
C GLU A 499 -12.37 -18.20 39.03
N GLU A 500 -11.99 -19.47 39.07
CA GLU A 500 -10.72 -19.93 38.48
C GLU A 500 -10.82 -19.93 36.95
N GLY A 501 -9.79 -19.39 36.29
CA GLY A 501 -9.74 -19.37 34.82
C GLY A 501 -10.56 -18.26 34.16
N HIS A 502 -10.99 -17.23 34.90
CA HIS A 502 -11.63 -16.05 34.33
C HIS A 502 -10.77 -15.45 33.20
N PRO A 503 -11.34 -15.12 32.02
CA PRO A 503 -10.56 -14.77 30.83
C PRO A 503 -9.71 -13.51 31.02
N GLU A 504 -10.22 -12.49 31.71
CA GLU A 504 -9.46 -11.29 32.08
C GLU A 504 -8.58 -11.59 33.31
N GLN A 505 -7.44 -12.25 33.07
CA GLN A 505 -6.49 -12.69 34.10
C GLN A 505 -5.19 -11.86 34.11
N PRO A 506 -4.49 -11.73 35.26
CA PRO A 506 -3.21 -11.02 35.37
C PRO A 506 -2.14 -11.47 34.37
N GLU A 507 -2.11 -12.76 34.06
CA GLU A 507 -1.17 -13.41 33.14
C GLU A 507 -1.15 -12.75 31.76
N ARG A 508 -2.22 -12.07 31.36
CA ARG A 508 -2.32 -11.38 30.07
C ARG A 508 -1.19 -10.38 29.86
N ILE A 509 -1.04 -9.42 30.79
CA ILE A 509 0.02 -8.40 30.68
C ILE A 509 1.40 -8.97 31.01
N ARG A 510 1.47 -9.97 31.91
CA ARG A 510 2.74 -10.62 32.26
C ARG A 510 3.33 -11.34 31.04
N ARG A 511 2.53 -12.13 30.32
CA ARG A 511 2.99 -12.88 29.15
C ARG A 511 3.36 -11.98 27.97
N ILE A 512 2.62 -10.88 27.76
CA ILE A 512 3.01 -9.87 26.76
C ILE A 512 4.40 -9.32 27.10
N TYR A 513 4.62 -8.89 28.35
CA TYR A 513 5.90 -8.34 28.78
C TYR A 513 7.04 -9.36 28.69
N GLU A 514 6.83 -10.59 29.17
CA GLU A 514 7.79 -11.70 29.02
C GLU A 514 8.17 -11.95 27.56
N MET A 515 7.21 -11.92 26.64
CA MET A 515 7.49 -12.08 25.21
C MET A 515 8.26 -10.88 24.64
N HIS A 516 7.97 -9.65 25.10
CA HIS A 516 8.74 -8.47 24.71
C HIS A 516 10.19 -8.55 25.19
N VAL A 517 10.44 -9.12 26.38
CA VAL A 517 11.79 -9.42 26.87
C VAL A 517 12.44 -10.51 26.02
N ASP A 518 11.75 -11.61 25.75
CA ASP A 518 12.27 -12.74 24.95
C ASP A 518 12.62 -12.34 23.50
N TYR A 519 11.84 -11.42 22.92
CA TYR A 519 12.09 -10.84 21.59
C TYR A 519 13.07 -9.65 21.63
N LYS A 520 13.64 -9.32 22.80
CA LYS A 520 14.57 -8.21 23.02
C LYS A 520 14.02 -6.84 22.60
N LEU A 521 12.71 -6.66 22.68
CA LEU A 521 12.05 -5.40 22.36
C LEU A 521 12.25 -4.37 23.46
N THR A 522 12.21 -4.79 24.72
CA THR A 522 12.39 -3.91 25.90
C THR A 522 13.75 -3.19 25.89
N GLU A 523 14.78 -3.83 25.34
CA GLU A 523 16.13 -3.25 25.17
C GLU A 523 16.18 -2.11 24.15
N ARG A 524 15.21 -2.08 23.22
CA ARG A 524 15.12 -1.12 22.10
C ARG A 524 14.06 -0.04 22.32
N MET A 525 13.29 -0.15 23.39
CA MET A 525 12.25 0.79 23.77
C MET A 525 12.62 1.51 25.06
N LYS A 526 12.01 2.68 25.29
CA LYS A 526 12.15 3.38 26.57
C LYS A 526 11.02 3.00 27.52
N GLN A 527 11.33 2.28 28.60
CA GLN A 527 10.36 2.10 29.68
C GLN A 527 10.10 3.44 30.38
N LEU A 528 8.83 3.74 30.61
CA LEU A 528 8.39 4.90 31.38
C LEU A 528 7.95 4.44 32.79
N PRO A 529 8.12 5.31 33.80
CA PRO A 529 7.58 5.03 35.13
C PRO A 529 6.04 5.02 35.08
N ILE A 530 5.42 4.16 35.89
CA ILE A 530 3.98 4.24 36.12
C ILE A 530 3.62 5.49 36.92
N ARG A 531 2.39 5.96 36.72
CA ARG A 531 1.78 6.98 37.58
C ARG A 531 0.31 6.63 37.85
N ILE A 532 -0.19 7.12 38.98
CA ILE A 532 -1.60 7.01 39.36
C ILE A 532 -2.35 8.19 38.71
N ALA A 533 -3.44 7.92 38.00
CA ALA A 533 -4.33 8.96 37.52
C ALA A 533 -5.04 9.64 38.70
N THR A 534 -5.01 10.96 38.71
CA THR A 534 -5.76 11.78 39.67
C THR A 534 -7.26 11.64 39.43
N THR A 535 -8.06 12.01 40.45
CA THR A 535 -9.52 11.98 40.30
C THR A 535 -9.99 12.95 39.22
N ASP A 536 -9.30 14.07 39.01
CA ASP A 536 -9.67 15.07 37.99
C ASP A 536 -9.33 14.62 36.57
N GLU A 537 -8.28 13.81 36.41
CA GLU A 537 -7.98 13.16 35.13
C GLU A 537 -9.00 12.07 34.81
N ILE A 538 -9.36 11.22 35.77
CA ILE A 538 -10.38 10.18 35.53
C ILE A 538 -11.75 10.83 35.23
N CYS A 539 -12.04 11.95 35.89
CA CYS A 539 -13.28 12.70 35.66
C CYS A 539 -13.36 13.41 34.30
N LEU A 540 -12.33 13.32 33.46
CA LEU A 540 -12.42 13.75 32.06
C LEU A 540 -13.40 12.90 31.24
N ALA A 541 -13.57 11.63 31.61
CA ALA A 541 -14.47 10.70 30.92
C ALA A 541 -15.55 10.12 31.85
N HIS A 542 -15.38 10.24 33.17
CA HIS A 542 -16.23 9.60 34.17
C HIS A 542 -16.87 10.59 35.14
N THR A 543 -18.07 10.31 35.59
CA THR A 543 -18.74 11.09 36.64
C THR A 543 -17.99 10.93 37.96
N ARG A 544 -17.95 12.00 38.77
CA ARG A 544 -17.34 11.93 40.11
C ARG A 544 -18.00 10.86 40.99
N ALA A 545 -19.29 10.60 40.79
CA ALA A 545 -20.04 9.57 41.49
C ALA A 545 -19.47 8.17 41.22
N HIS A 546 -19.23 7.82 39.94
CA HIS A 546 -18.61 6.55 39.55
C HIS A 546 -17.21 6.38 40.14
N VAL A 547 -16.35 7.40 40.03
CA VAL A 547 -14.99 7.34 40.59
C VAL A 547 -15.02 7.11 42.11
N ASN A 548 -15.92 7.79 42.82
CA ASN A 548 -16.09 7.62 44.26
C ASN A 548 -16.69 6.25 44.61
N PHE A 549 -17.58 5.72 43.78
CA PHE A 549 -18.13 4.37 43.94
C PHE A 549 -17.01 3.33 43.84
N ILE A 550 -16.23 3.33 42.76
CA ILE A 550 -15.12 2.38 42.56
C ILE A 550 -14.08 2.53 43.69
N ARG A 551 -13.77 3.75 44.15
CA ARG A 551 -12.84 3.94 45.28
C ARG A 551 -13.30 3.25 46.56
N ARG A 552 -14.61 3.24 46.82
CA ARG A 552 -15.18 2.70 48.06
C ARG A 552 -15.36 1.18 48.05
N ILE A 553 -15.21 0.52 46.90
CA ILE A 553 -15.36 -0.95 46.84
C ILE A 553 -14.22 -1.64 47.61
N SER A 554 -13.03 -1.04 47.67
CA SER A 554 -11.87 -1.60 48.36
C SER A 554 -12.10 -1.90 49.85
N ASP A 555 -13.09 -1.26 50.47
CA ASP A 555 -13.42 -1.38 51.89
C ASP A 555 -14.66 -2.28 52.14
N LYS A 556 -15.06 -3.11 51.16
CA LYS A 556 -16.28 -3.93 51.22
C LYS A 556 -15.97 -5.42 51.22
N ASP A 557 -16.69 -6.16 52.05
CA ASP A 557 -16.58 -7.63 52.14
C ASP A 557 -17.37 -8.34 51.02
N GLU A 558 -18.45 -7.75 50.50
CA GLU A 558 -19.37 -8.36 49.52
C GLU A 558 -19.05 -8.01 48.05
N LEU A 559 -17.77 -8.11 47.65
CA LEU A 559 -17.33 -7.70 46.30
C LEU A 559 -17.97 -8.51 45.16
N GLN A 560 -18.19 -9.81 45.36
CA GLN A 560 -18.81 -10.69 44.36
C GLN A 560 -20.22 -10.24 44.02
N GLY A 561 -21.10 -10.11 45.02
CA GLY A 561 -22.48 -9.67 44.83
C GLY A 561 -22.60 -8.22 44.35
N MET A 562 -21.57 -7.39 44.54
CA MET A 562 -21.50 -6.07 43.92
C MET A 562 -21.18 -6.14 42.42
N GLY A 563 -20.27 -7.02 42.01
CA GLY A 563 -19.92 -7.24 40.60
C GLY A 563 -21.09 -7.80 39.79
N GLU A 564 -21.82 -8.76 40.34
CA GLU A 564 -23.00 -9.41 39.72
C GLU A 564 -24.14 -8.45 39.35
N LYS A 565 -24.16 -7.24 39.91
CA LYS A 565 -25.12 -6.19 39.56
C LYS A 565 -24.82 -5.53 38.22
N TYR A 566 -23.62 -5.74 37.68
CA TYR A 566 -23.16 -5.18 36.42
C TYR A 566 -22.90 -6.31 35.41
N ASN A 567 -23.02 -5.97 34.13
CA ASN A 567 -22.84 -6.94 33.06
C ASN A 567 -21.35 -7.28 32.87
N SER A 568 -20.98 -8.52 33.21
CA SER A 568 -19.62 -9.05 33.10
C SER A 568 -18.57 -8.19 33.82
N VAL A 569 -18.78 -7.91 35.11
CA VAL A 569 -17.82 -7.16 35.95
C VAL A 569 -17.50 -7.98 37.21
N TYR A 570 -16.22 -8.02 37.57
CA TYR A 570 -15.77 -8.52 38.86
C TYR A 570 -14.97 -7.43 39.58
N PHE A 571 -14.98 -7.46 40.91
CA PHE A 571 -14.23 -6.53 41.74
C PHE A 571 -13.22 -7.25 42.62
N HIS A 572 -12.15 -6.55 42.95
CA HIS A 572 -11.10 -6.96 43.86
C HIS A 572 -10.75 -5.78 44.77
N PRO A 573 -10.23 -5.97 46.00
CA PRO A 573 -9.82 -4.85 46.85
C PRO A 573 -8.82 -3.88 46.18
N LYS A 574 -8.07 -4.38 45.19
CA LYS A 574 -7.10 -3.61 44.38
C LYS A 574 -7.65 -3.02 43.08
N THR A 575 -8.94 -3.18 42.78
CA THR A 575 -9.54 -2.67 41.54
C THR A 575 -9.30 -1.18 41.33
N PHE A 576 -9.54 -0.33 42.34
CA PHE A 576 -9.32 1.12 42.20
C PHE A 576 -7.84 1.45 41.95
N ASP A 577 -6.94 0.86 42.73
CA ASP A 577 -5.48 1.05 42.59
C ASP A 577 -5.01 0.65 41.18
N CYS A 578 -5.36 -0.54 40.70
CA CYS A 578 -4.97 -1.02 39.36
C CYS A 578 -5.60 -0.19 38.23
N ALA A 579 -6.88 0.19 38.34
CA ALA A 579 -7.55 0.98 37.30
C ALA A 579 -7.00 2.41 37.20
N THR A 580 -6.65 3.03 38.33
CA THR A 580 -5.99 4.35 38.32
C THR A 580 -4.55 4.30 37.82
N LEU A 581 -3.83 3.20 38.09
CA LEU A 581 -2.50 2.94 37.50
C LEU A 581 -2.58 2.73 35.99
N ALA A 582 -3.55 1.96 35.49
CA ALA A 582 -3.75 1.74 34.07
C ALA A 582 -3.97 3.07 33.33
N ALA A 583 -4.95 3.86 33.78
CA ALA A 583 -5.24 5.17 33.20
C ALA A 583 -4.02 6.11 33.27
N GLY A 584 -3.38 6.22 34.43
CA GLY A 584 -2.24 7.12 34.61
C GLY A 584 -1.03 6.73 33.75
N SER A 585 -0.80 5.42 33.56
CA SER A 585 0.26 4.91 32.69
C SER A 585 0.03 5.28 31.22
N VAL A 586 -1.21 5.24 30.73
CA VAL A 586 -1.54 5.72 29.38
C VAL A 586 -1.27 7.22 29.25
N LEU A 587 -1.67 8.02 30.24
CA LEU A 587 -1.40 9.47 30.22
C LEU A 587 0.10 9.80 30.22
N GLN A 588 0.91 9.02 30.93
CA GLN A 588 2.37 9.17 30.92
C GLN A 588 2.96 8.96 29.52
N VAL A 589 2.40 8.01 28.74
CA VAL A 589 2.81 7.78 27.35
C VAL A 589 2.36 8.94 26.45
N VAL A 590 1.13 9.44 26.64
CA VAL A 590 0.61 10.64 25.93
C VAL A 590 1.55 11.83 26.12
N ASP A 591 1.96 12.12 27.35
CA ASP A 591 2.88 13.23 27.64
C ASP A 591 4.19 13.10 26.86
N LYS A 592 4.77 11.89 26.79
CA LYS A 592 6.05 11.64 26.12
C LYS A 592 5.95 11.67 24.60
N VAL A 593 4.83 11.23 24.04
CA VAL A 593 4.58 11.30 22.60
C VAL A 593 4.31 12.73 22.14
N LEU A 594 3.45 13.48 22.86
CA LEU A 594 3.06 14.83 22.47
C LEU A 594 4.16 15.88 22.74
N SER A 595 5.02 15.67 23.74
CA SER A 595 6.23 16.49 23.95
C SER A 595 7.34 16.25 22.93
N GLY A 596 7.22 15.23 22.08
CA GLY A 596 8.24 14.85 21.10
C GLY A 596 9.46 14.13 21.70
N GLU A 597 9.41 13.74 22.98
CA GLU A 597 10.43 12.89 23.60
C GLU A 597 10.44 11.48 22.99
N ALA A 598 9.25 10.93 22.72
CA ALA A 598 9.02 9.68 22.02
C ALA A 598 8.19 9.88 20.76
N ARG A 599 8.39 9.05 19.73
CA ARG A 599 7.55 9.07 18.52
C ARG A 599 6.22 8.37 18.74
N SER A 600 6.24 7.17 19.31
CA SER A 600 5.07 6.33 19.55
C SER A 600 5.16 5.63 20.91
N GLY A 601 4.07 4.96 21.31
CA GLY A 601 3.98 4.31 22.61
C GLY A 601 3.19 3.00 22.64
N VAL A 602 3.53 2.13 23.59
CA VAL A 602 2.81 0.88 23.87
C VAL A 602 2.45 0.80 25.35
N CYS A 603 1.16 0.64 25.65
CA CYS A 603 0.64 0.53 27.01
C CYS A 603 0.21 -0.91 27.29
N ILE A 604 1.04 -1.65 28.02
CA ILE A 604 0.75 -3.01 28.49
C ILE A 604 0.05 -2.89 29.85
N VAL A 605 -1.21 -2.49 29.82
CA VAL A 605 -2.00 -2.09 31.01
C VAL A 605 -3.21 -2.99 31.21
N ARG A 606 -3.68 -3.09 32.47
CA ARG A 606 -4.98 -3.69 32.83
C ARG A 606 -5.47 -3.14 34.19
N PRO A 607 -6.78 -3.12 34.48
CA PRO A 607 -7.91 -3.61 33.67
C PRO A 607 -8.16 -2.80 32.38
N PRO A 608 -8.91 -3.36 31.40
CA PRO A 608 -9.30 -2.66 30.17
C PRO A 608 -10.28 -1.49 30.46
N GLY A 609 -10.64 -0.74 29.42
CA GLY A 609 -11.41 0.49 29.53
C GLY A 609 -12.55 0.71 28.53
N HIS A 610 -12.49 0.19 27.30
CA HIS A 610 -13.37 0.66 26.21
C HIS A 610 -14.89 0.45 26.42
N HIS A 611 -15.30 -0.48 27.30
CA HIS A 611 -16.70 -0.70 27.68
C HIS A 611 -17.17 0.20 28.83
N ALA A 612 -16.27 0.79 29.62
CA ALA A 612 -16.64 1.59 30.78
C ALA A 612 -17.38 2.86 30.35
N GLU A 613 -18.63 2.98 30.77
CA GLU A 613 -19.52 4.11 30.53
C GLU A 613 -19.15 5.29 31.45
N PRO A 614 -19.68 6.50 31.20
CA PRO A 614 -19.40 7.65 32.06
C PRO A 614 -19.73 7.43 33.55
N ASP A 615 -20.71 6.59 33.87
CA ASP A 615 -21.22 6.43 35.23
C ASP A 615 -21.24 4.99 35.78
N ILE A 616 -20.90 3.98 34.96
CA ILE A 616 -20.91 2.57 35.37
C ILE A 616 -19.75 1.75 34.78
N PRO A 617 -19.23 0.73 35.51
CA PRO A 617 -18.33 -0.26 34.94
C PRO A 617 -19.09 -1.27 34.08
N HIS A 618 -18.43 -1.86 33.08
CA HIS A 618 -19.06 -2.81 32.16
C HIS A 618 -17.99 -3.67 31.46
N GLY A 619 -18.25 -4.95 31.20
CA GLY A 619 -17.38 -5.80 30.36
C GLY A 619 -15.91 -5.79 30.79
N PHE A 620 -15.65 -6.06 32.07
CA PHE A 620 -14.34 -6.01 32.75
C PHE A 620 -13.72 -4.60 32.85
N CYS A 621 -14.29 -3.60 32.19
CA CYS A 621 -13.76 -2.25 32.14
C CYS A 621 -14.24 -1.43 33.34
N ILE A 622 -13.28 -0.76 34.00
CA ILE A 622 -13.53 0.03 35.22
C ILE A 622 -13.54 1.53 34.89
N PHE A 623 -12.46 2.00 34.26
CA PHE A 623 -12.34 3.34 33.72
C PHE A 623 -11.88 3.24 32.27
N ASN A 624 -12.47 4.05 31.40
CA ASN A 624 -12.11 4.12 29.99
C ASN A 624 -10.76 4.83 29.79
N ASN A 625 -9.67 4.04 29.83
CA ASN A 625 -8.28 4.52 29.77
C ASN A 625 -8.02 5.36 28.50
N VAL A 626 -8.49 4.89 27.35
CA VAL A 626 -8.30 5.55 26.05
C VAL A 626 -9.12 6.83 25.96
N ALA A 627 -10.36 6.84 26.46
CA ALA A 627 -11.18 8.05 26.47
C ALA A 627 -10.62 9.13 27.41
N ILE A 628 -10.13 8.74 28.59
CA ILE A 628 -9.42 9.64 29.51
C ILE A 628 -8.19 10.25 28.80
N ALA A 629 -7.42 9.43 28.07
CA ALA A 629 -6.25 9.87 27.33
C ALA A 629 -6.58 10.85 26.20
N ALA A 630 -7.64 10.61 25.43
CA ALA A 630 -8.08 11.51 24.37
C ALA A 630 -8.52 12.88 24.94
N GLN A 631 -9.33 12.88 26.00
CA GLN A 631 -9.74 14.13 26.65
C GLN A 631 -8.57 14.88 27.29
N TYR A 632 -7.61 14.15 27.87
CA TYR A 632 -6.40 14.73 28.43
C TYR A 632 -5.53 15.38 27.35
N ALA A 633 -5.37 14.73 26.19
CA ALA A 633 -4.67 15.31 25.06
C ALA A 633 -5.35 16.60 24.54
N ILE A 634 -6.68 16.65 24.54
CA ILE A 634 -7.44 17.85 24.14
C ILE A 634 -7.30 18.97 25.19
N ARG A 635 -7.52 18.65 26.48
CA ARG A 635 -7.55 19.64 27.56
C ARG A 635 -6.15 20.17 27.90
N ASP A 636 -5.18 19.28 28.08
CA ASP A 636 -3.87 19.60 28.66
C ASP A 636 -2.80 19.85 27.58
N HIS A 637 -2.93 19.21 26.41
CA HIS A 637 -2.00 19.40 25.28
C HIS A 637 -2.59 20.23 24.13
N GLY A 638 -3.87 20.64 24.23
CA GLY A 638 -4.51 21.57 23.31
C GLY A 638 -4.87 21.00 21.93
N LEU A 639 -4.83 19.67 21.76
CA LEU A 639 -5.16 19.02 20.49
C LEU A 639 -6.61 19.31 20.08
N LYS A 640 -6.84 19.35 18.77
CA LYS A 640 -8.15 19.56 18.14
C LYS A 640 -8.70 18.31 17.49
N ARG A 641 -7.83 17.37 17.10
CA ARG A 641 -8.22 16.15 16.38
C ARG A 641 -7.50 14.94 16.95
N VAL A 642 -8.24 14.09 17.67
CA VAL A 642 -7.75 12.80 18.18
C VAL A 642 -8.52 11.69 17.49
N LEU A 643 -7.81 10.74 16.88
CA LEU A 643 -8.40 9.55 16.30
C LEU A 643 -8.30 8.40 17.31
N ILE A 644 -9.42 7.74 17.58
CA ILE A 644 -9.47 6.49 18.33
C ILE A 644 -9.85 5.38 17.35
N ILE A 645 -8.96 4.41 17.15
CA ILE A 645 -9.25 3.17 16.43
C ILE A 645 -9.45 2.05 17.44
N ASP A 646 -10.61 1.42 17.40
CA ASP A 646 -10.93 0.23 18.18
C ASP A 646 -10.99 -0.98 17.26
N TRP A 647 -10.02 -1.88 17.41
CA TRP A 647 -9.99 -3.16 16.70
C TRP A 647 -10.26 -4.35 17.62
N ASP A 648 -10.64 -4.09 18.88
CA ASP A 648 -11.18 -5.11 19.76
C ASP A 648 -12.41 -5.75 19.09
N VAL A 649 -12.59 -7.05 19.27
CA VAL A 649 -13.69 -7.76 18.62
C VAL A 649 -15.06 -7.31 19.16
N HIS A 650 -15.10 -6.68 20.32
CA HIS A 650 -16.31 -6.10 20.90
C HIS A 650 -16.39 -4.61 20.59
N HIS A 651 -17.60 -4.13 20.34
CA HIS A 651 -17.85 -2.70 20.23
C HIS A 651 -17.56 -2.01 21.56
N GLY A 652 -16.66 -1.03 21.56
CA GLY A 652 -16.37 -0.16 22.71
C GLY A 652 -17.51 0.85 22.99
N ASN A 653 -18.64 0.35 23.49
CA ASN A 653 -19.84 1.16 23.79
C ASN A 653 -19.55 2.38 24.68
N GLY A 654 -18.73 2.22 25.71
CA GLY A 654 -18.37 3.32 26.60
C GLY A 654 -17.62 4.42 25.86
N THR A 655 -16.64 4.06 25.04
CA THR A 655 -15.89 5.02 24.20
C THR A 655 -16.82 5.77 23.26
N GLN A 656 -17.73 5.06 22.57
CA GLN A 656 -18.72 5.67 21.69
C GLN A 656 -19.58 6.70 22.45
N HIS A 657 -20.18 6.34 23.58
CA HIS A 657 -21.06 7.24 24.32
C HIS A 657 -20.34 8.47 24.90
N ILE A 658 -19.09 8.32 25.35
CA ILE A 658 -18.28 9.43 25.87
C ILE A 658 -18.04 10.49 24.77
N PHE A 659 -17.84 10.08 23.52
CA PHE A 659 -17.50 10.98 22.41
C PHE A 659 -18.62 11.23 21.41
N GLU A 660 -19.80 10.63 21.60
CA GLU A 660 -20.87 10.62 20.61
C GLU A 660 -21.26 12.02 20.13
N SER A 661 -21.10 13.04 20.97
CA SER A 661 -21.39 14.44 20.64
C SER A 661 -20.15 15.34 20.44
N ASN A 662 -18.94 14.79 20.46
CA ASN A 662 -17.68 15.54 20.43
C ASN A 662 -16.98 15.46 19.06
N PRO A 663 -16.96 16.54 18.25
CA PRO A 663 -16.32 16.53 16.93
C PRO A 663 -14.78 16.55 16.97
N ASN A 664 -14.17 16.79 18.13
CA ASN A 664 -12.71 16.78 18.25
C ASN A 664 -12.14 15.35 18.33
N VAL A 665 -13.00 14.35 18.53
CA VAL A 665 -12.62 12.95 18.60
C VAL A 665 -13.37 12.17 17.53
N LEU A 666 -12.62 11.51 16.65
CA LEU A 666 -13.17 10.55 15.70
C LEU A 666 -12.98 9.16 16.30
N TYR A 667 -14.08 8.43 16.52
CA TYR A 667 -14.06 7.04 16.95
C TYR A 667 -14.42 6.12 15.76
N ILE A 668 -13.54 5.17 15.46
CA ILE A 668 -13.80 4.12 14.46
C ILE A 668 -13.63 2.77 15.14
N SER A 669 -14.65 1.92 15.06
CA SER A 669 -14.63 0.58 15.66
C SER A 669 -14.90 -0.50 14.62
N ILE A 670 -14.03 -1.51 14.58
CA ILE A 670 -14.21 -2.74 13.81
C ILE A 670 -14.48 -3.88 14.79
N HIS A 671 -15.69 -4.42 14.81
CA HIS A 671 -16.11 -5.37 15.83
C HIS A 671 -17.07 -6.41 15.28
N ARG A 672 -17.25 -7.51 16.00
CA ARG A 672 -18.30 -8.49 15.73
C ARG A 672 -19.62 -7.99 16.32
N TYR A 673 -20.65 -7.99 15.49
CA TYR A 673 -21.98 -7.49 15.84
C TYR A 673 -23.02 -8.60 15.84
N ASP A 674 -22.92 -9.55 14.90
CA ASP A 674 -23.89 -10.64 14.70
C ASP A 674 -25.35 -10.13 14.76
N ASN A 675 -25.63 -9.04 14.06
CA ASN A 675 -26.92 -8.36 14.03
C ASN A 675 -27.44 -7.98 15.44
N GLY A 676 -26.56 -7.48 16.30
CA GLY A 676 -26.87 -7.03 17.67
C GLY A 676 -26.92 -8.13 18.72
N THR A 677 -26.53 -9.37 18.37
CA THR A 677 -26.55 -10.49 19.32
C THR A 677 -25.20 -10.74 20.00
N PHE A 678 -24.10 -10.20 19.44
CA PHE A 678 -22.78 -10.26 20.06
C PHE A 678 -22.63 -9.21 21.16
N PHE A 679 -21.80 -9.47 22.18
CA PHE A 679 -21.60 -8.54 23.30
C PHE A 679 -21.11 -7.17 22.78
N PRO A 680 -21.64 -6.03 23.27
CA PRO A 680 -22.52 -5.84 24.44
C PRO A 680 -24.03 -5.97 24.16
N LYS A 681 -24.44 -6.46 22.99
CA LYS A 681 -25.84 -6.67 22.56
C LYS A 681 -26.65 -5.37 22.45
N SER A 682 -26.01 -4.28 22.03
CA SER A 682 -26.68 -3.02 21.73
C SER A 682 -26.77 -2.81 20.21
N LYS A 683 -27.83 -2.12 19.77
CA LYS A 683 -27.94 -1.59 18.41
C LYS A 683 -27.02 -0.40 18.17
N ASP A 684 -26.46 0.18 19.23
CA ASP A 684 -25.50 1.30 19.15
C ASP A 684 -24.23 0.92 18.37
N ALA A 685 -23.94 -0.38 18.26
CA ALA A 685 -22.81 -0.92 17.52
C ALA A 685 -23.06 -1.00 16.00
N ASP A 686 -24.26 -0.71 15.50
CA ASP A 686 -24.54 -0.83 14.07
C ASP A 686 -23.97 0.35 13.25
N HIS A 687 -23.85 0.13 11.94
CA HIS A 687 -23.21 1.05 10.99
C HIS A 687 -23.97 2.37 10.77
N ASP A 688 -25.26 2.42 11.09
CA ASP A 688 -26.12 3.61 10.96
C ASP A 688 -26.04 4.56 12.17
N VAL A 689 -25.29 4.16 13.21
CA VAL A 689 -25.03 4.97 14.40
C VAL A 689 -23.78 5.82 14.18
N VAL A 690 -24.00 7.10 13.86
CA VAL A 690 -22.98 8.01 13.32
C VAL A 690 -22.60 9.15 14.26
N GLY A 691 -22.96 9.06 15.53
CA GLY A 691 -22.81 10.15 16.50
C GLY A 691 -24.05 11.03 16.61
N LYS A 692 -24.01 12.00 17.52
CA LYS A 692 -25.12 12.89 17.91
C LYS A 692 -24.66 14.34 17.93
N GLY A 693 -25.59 15.29 17.75
CA GLY A 693 -25.30 16.72 17.83
C GLY A 693 -24.12 17.14 16.94
N ALA A 694 -23.11 17.77 17.53
CA ALA A 694 -21.90 18.19 16.81
C ALA A 694 -20.98 17.02 16.41
N GLY A 695 -21.12 15.85 17.03
CA GLY A 695 -20.34 14.64 16.73
C GLY A 695 -20.90 13.78 15.60
N VAL A 696 -21.98 14.20 14.93
CA VAL A 696 -22.51 13.48 13.76
C VAL A 696 -21.43 13.40 12.66
N GLY A 697 -21.15 12.18 12.19
CA GLY A 697 -20.08 11.85 11.26
C GLY A 697 -18.79 11.37 11.96
N PHE A 698 -18.59 11.69 13.24
CA PHE A 698 -17.36 11.40 14.00
C PHE A 698 -17.42 10.08 14.79
N ASN A 699 -18.42 9.24 14.52
CA ASN A 699 -18.54 7.88 15.01
C ASN A 699 -18.74 6.92 13.82
N VAL A 700 -17.86 5.95 13.67
CA VAL A 700 -17.88 5.00 12.55
C VAL A 700 -17.82 3.57 13.08
N ASN A 701 -18.93 2.86 12.97
CA ASN A 701 -19.00 1.44 13.32
C ASN A 701 -18.89 0.58 12.06
N ILE A 702 -18.06 -0.46 12.12
CA ILE A 702 -17.87 -1.47 11.08
C ILE A 702 -18.27 -2.84 11.65
N PRO A 703 -19.57 -3.19 11.62
CA PRO A 703 -20.13 -4.32 12.35
C PRO A 703 -20.08 -5.65 11.58
N TRP A 704 -19.20 -6.56 11.97
CA TRP A 704 -19.13 -7.90 11.39
C TRP A 704 -20.32 -8.76 11.81
N ASN A 705 -21.16 -9.11 10.82
CA ASN A 705 -22.31 -9.99 11.00
C ASN A 705 -22.00 -11.48 10.79
N LYS A 706 -20.73 -11.86 10.97
CA LYS A 706 -20.26 -13.24 10.80
C LYS A 706 -19.00 -13.51 11.62
N LYS A 707 -18.96 -14.66 12.28
CA LYS A 707 -17.74 -15.23 12.87
C LYS A 707 -16.70 -15.61 11.80
N GLY A 708 -15.44 -15.62 12.20
CA GLY A 708 -14.33 -16.12 11.39
C GLY A 708 -13.74 -15.13 10.40
N MET A 709 -14.13 -13.85 10.45
CA MET A 709 -13.44 -12.76 9.73
C MET A 709 -11.96 -12.80 10.07
N GLY A 710 -11.09 -12.70 9.07
CA GLY A 710 -9.64 -12.73 9.24
C GLY A 710 -8.97 -11.53 8.60
N ASP A 711 -7.68 -11.71 8.28
CA ASP A 711 -6.81 -10.63 7.82
C ASP A 711 -7.40 -9.86 6.65
N MET A 712 -7.91 -10.55 5.63
CA MET A 712 -8.36 -9.90 4.41
C MET A 712 -9.63 -9.06 4.60
N GLU A 713 -10.57 -9.51 5.44
CA GLU A 713 -11.74 -8.70 5.79
C GLU A 713 -11.34 -7.41 6.53
N TYR A 714 -10.36 -7.49 7.44
CA TYR A 714 -9.85 -6.31 8.13
C TYR A 714 -9.03 -5.42 7.20
N VAL A 715 -8.19 -5.97 6.32
CA VAL A 715 -7.49 -5.17 5.29
C VAL A 715 -8.48 -4.41 4.43
N MET A 716 -9.59 -5.05 4.02
CA MET A 716 -10.64 -4.36 3.25
C MET A 716 -11.31 -3.26 4.07
N ALA A 717 -11.64 -3.48 5.35
CA ALA A 717 -12.15 -2.42 6.22
C ALA A 717 -11.16 -1.24 6.33
N PHE A 718 -9.86 -1.54 6.48
CA PHE A 718 -8.82 -0.52 6.58
C PHE A 718 -8.71 0.32 5.31
N GLN A 719 -8.65 -0.31 4.15
CA GLN A 719 -8.44 0.42 2.89
C GLN A 719 -9.71 1.08 2.35
N GLN A 720 -10.90 0.52 2.62
CA GLN A 720 -12.17 1.05 2.12
C GLN A 720 -12.82 2.09 3.05
N LEU A 721 -12.50 2.06 4.35
CA LEU A 721 -13.17 2.91 5.35
C LEU A 721 -12.17 3.60 6.28
N VAL A 722 -11.37 2.85 7.04
CA VAL A 722 -10.54 3.42 8.13
C VAL A 722 -9.53 4.44 7.63
N MET A 723 -8.66 4.04 6.70
CA MET A 723 -7.57 4.89 6.20
C MET A 723 -8.10 6.09 5.39
N PRO A 724 -9.07 5.96 4.47
CA PRO A 724 -9.65 7.12 3.79
C PRO A 724 -10.18 8.16 4.78
N ILE A 725 -11.02 7.74 5.74
CA ILE A 725 -11.61 8.61 6.76
C ILE A 725 -10.50 9.24 7.62
N ALA A 726 -9.51 8.45 8.05
CA ALA A 726 -8.44 8.93 8.90
C ALA A 726 -7.54 9.97 8.21
N TYR A 727 -7.28 9.81 6.91
CA TYR A 727 -6.55 10.81 6.12
C TYR A 727 -7.36 12.09 5.92
N GLU A 728 -8.68 12.00 5.69
CA GLU A 728 -9.57 13.18 5.57
C GLU A 728 -9.72 13.91 6.92
N PHE A 729 -9.77 13.17 8.04
CA PHE A 729 -9.81 13.73 9.39
C PHE A 729 -8.51 14.41 9.80
N ASP A 730 -7.36 13.95 9.29
CA ASP A 730 -6.02 14.50 9.58
C ASP A 730 -5.74 14.61 11.10
N PRO A 731 -5.64 13.48 11.83
CA PRO A 731 -5.49 13.50 13.29
C PRO A 731 -4.13 14.05 13.74
N GLU A 732 -4.13 14.65 14.92
CA GLU A 732 -2.91 15.12 15.60
C GLU A 732 -2.34 14.07 16.56
N LEU A 733 -3.15 13.09 16.96
CA LEU A 733 -2.78 11.91 17.75
C LEU A 733 -3.68 10.74 17.35
N VAL A 734 -3.10 9.54 17.25
CA VAL A 734 -3.84 8.29 17.07
C VAL A 734 -3.69 7.45 18.33
N LEU A 735 -4.82 7.11 18.94
CA LEU A 735 -4.94 6.14 20.03
C LEU A 735 -5.58 4.88 19.49
N VAL A 736 -5.04 3.72 19.85
CA VAL A 736 -5.63 2.43 19.48
C VAL A 736 -6.09 1.72 20.75
N SER A 737 -7.40 1.47 20.82
CA SER A 737 -8.00 0.48 21.71
C SER A 737 -7.60 -0.90 21.19
N ALA A 738 -6.44 -1.37 21.66
CA ALA A 738 -5.73 -2.51 21.11
C ALA A 738 -6.18 -3.81 21.78
N GLY A 739 -7.42 -4.23 21.49
CA GLY A 739 -7.92 -5.55 21.83
C GLY A 739 -7.39 -6.62 20.88
N PHE A 740 -6.96 -7.75 21.41
CA PHE A 740 -6.48 -8.87 20.58
C PHE A 740 -7.39 -10.09 20.65
N ASP A 741 -8.65 -9.89 21.02
CA ASP A 741 -9.69 -10.93 21.04
C ASP A 741 -10.31 -11.20 19.67
N ALA A 742 -10.08 -10.35 18.67
CA ALA A 742 -10.33 -10.70 17.26
C ALA A 742 -9.25 -11.65 16.70
N ALA A 743 -8.17 -11.89 17.45
CA ALA A 743 -7.05 -12.70 16.99
C ALA A 743 -7.41 -14.19 16.84
N ILE A 744 -6.70 -14.86 15.93
CA ILE A 744 -6.78 -16.32 15.79
C ILE A 744 -6.43 -17.00 17.12
N GLY A 745 -7.26 -17.97 17.53
CA GLY A 745 -7.08 -18.73 18.76
C GLY A 745 -7.68 -18.08 20.01
N ASP A 746 -8.26 -16.89 19.92
CA ASP A 746 -8.97 -16.28 21.05
C ASP A 746 -10.27 -17.04 21.38
N PRO A 747 -10.56 -17.30 22.68
CA PRO A 747 -11.74 -18.06 23.07
C PRO A 747 -13.06 -17.29 22.95
N LEU A 748 -13.05 -15.95 22.93
CA LEU A 748 -14.27 -15.13 22.99
C LEU A 748 -14.65 -14.52 21.64
N GLY A 749 -13.69 -14.00 20.86
CA GLY A 749 -14.04 -13.25 19.65
C GLY A 749 -14.51 -14.11 18.47
N GLY A 750 -13.86 -15.26 18.24
CA GLY A 750 -14.21 -16.16 17.13
C GLY A 750 -13.85 -15.62 15.73
N CYS A 751 -13.01 -14.59 15.66
CA CYS A 751 -12.35 -14.12 14.43
C CYS A 751 -11.00 -14.85 14.23
N LYS A 752 -10.31 -14.53 13.13
CA LYS A 752 -9.08 -15.21 12.68
C LYS A 752 -8.00 -14.22 12.25
N VAL A 753 -7.93 -13.07 12.90
CA VAL A 753 -6.90 -12.06 12.60
C VAL A 753 -5.55 -12.56 13.11
N THR A 754 -4.54 -12.60 12.26
CA THR A 754 -3.21 -13.08 12.61
C THR A 754 -2.38 -12.00 13.32
N PRO A 755 -1.37 -12.37 14.13
CA PRO A 755 -0.43 -11.40 14.71
C PRO A 755 0.21 -10.49 13.66
N GLU A 756 0.53 -11.02 12.48
CA GLU A 756 1.14 -10.28 11.39
C GLU A 756 0.24 -9.15 10.88
N ALA A 757 -1.08 -9.42 10.80
CA ALA A 757 -2.06 -8.43 10.36
C ALA A 757 -2.15 -7.23 11.33
N TYR A 758 -2.11 -7.46 12.65
CA TYR A 758 -2.05 -6.35 13.62
C TYR A 758 -0.77 -5.51 13.47
N GLY A 759 0.37 -6.15 13.16
CA GLY A 759 1.61 -5.46 12.82
C GLY A 759 1.47 -4.56 11.57
N LEU A 760 0.74 -5.03 10.56
CA LEU A 760 0.44 -4.29 9.34
C LEU A 760 -0.54 -3.13 9.59
N PHE A 761 -1.60 -3.34 10.36
CA PHE A 761 -2.56 -2.28 10.72
C PHE A 761 -1.88 -1.16 11.53
N THR A 762 -1.05 -1.54 12.50
CA THR A 762 -0.19 -0.60 13.26
C THR A 762 0.68 0.23 12.33
N HIS A 763 1.26 -0.41 11.31
CA HIS A 763 2.11 0.27 10.33
C HIS A 763 1.34 1.31 9.53
N TRP A 764 0.18 0.96 8.97
CA TRP A 764 -0.64 1.91 8.20
C TRP A 764 -1.08 3.11 9.03
N LEU A 765 -1.50 2.89 10.29
CA LEU A 765 -1.86 3.98 11.20
C LEU A 765 -0.67 4.88 11.55
N SER A 766 0.57 4.35 11.53
CA SER A 766 1.78 5.12 11.84
C SER A 766 2.14 6.18 10.80
N ALA A 767 1.51 6.17 9.62
CA ALA A 767 1.65 7.23 8.62
C ALA A 767 0.90 8.52 9.00
N LEU A 768 -0.06 8.44 9.92
CA LEU A 768 -0.87 9.57 10.37
C LEU A 768 -0.19 10.30 11.53
N ALA A 769 -0.64 11.53 11.82
CA ALA A 769 -0.22 12.30 13.00
C ALA A 769 1.30 12.47 13.16
N GLY A 770 2.07 12.41 12.07
CA GLY A 770 3.53 12.44 12.12
C GLY A 770 4.15 11.25 12.88
N GLY A 771 3.45 10.12 12.96
CA GLY A 771 3.86 8.92 13.68
C GLY A 771 3.47 8.87 15.16
N ARG A 772 2.69 9.86 15.65
CA ARG A 772 2.17 9.89 17.03
C ARG A 772 1.03 8.88 17.20
N LEU A 773 1.43 7.63 17.43
CA LEU A 773 0.57 6.47 17.58
C LEU A 773 0.79 5.82 18.95
N ILE A 774 -0.27 5.58 19.71
CA ILE A 774 -0.22 4.93 21.02
C ILE A 774 -1.16 3.72 21.03
N LEU A 775 -0.61 2.55 21.31
CA LEU A 775 -1.37 1.31 21.45
C LEU A 775 -1.69 1.07 22.92
N CYS A 776 -2.97 0.89 23.27
CA CYS A 776 -3.41 0.63 24.64
C CYS A 776 -4.11 -0.73 24.70
N LEU A 777 -3.58 -1.68 25.48
CA LEU A 777 -4.19 -3.01 25.58
C LEU A 777 -5.63 -2.93 26.14
N GLU A 778 -6.57 -3.52 25.41
CA GLU A 778 -7.97 -3.70 25.82
C GLU A 778 -8.27 -5.20 26.05
N GLY A 779 -9.09 -5.84 25.20
CA GLY A 779 -9.40 -7.27 25.25
C GLY A 779 -8.30 -8.19 24.70
N GLY A 780 -8.66 -9.47 24.52
CA GLY A 780 -7.76 -10.55 24.13
C GLY A 780 -7.39 -11.45 25.30
N TYR A 781 -7.77 -12.71 25.19
CA TYR A 781 -7.91 -13.62 26.33
C TYR A 781 -7.16 -14.95 26.14
N ASN A 782 -6.70 -15.24 24.91
CA ASN A 782 -5.63 -16.21 24.71
C ASN A 782 -4.25 -15.56 24.93
N VAL A 783 -3.57 -15.93 26.02
CA VAL A 783 -2.27 -15.35 26.41
C VAL A 783 -1.17 -15.51 25.35
N HIS A 784 -1.25 -16.52 24.47
CA HIS A 784 -0.31 -16.65 23.36
C HIS A 784 -0.67 -15.70 22.21
N SER A 785 -1.93 -15.67 21.78
CA SER A 785 -2.39 -14.80 20.69
C SER A 785 -2.12 -13.33 20.98
N ILE A 786 -2.47 -12.85 22.18
CA ILE A 786 -2.27 -11.45 22.56
C ILE A 786 -0.78 -11.08 22.63
N SER A 787 0.06 -12.01 23.09
CA SER A 787 1.50 -11.77 23.23
C SER A 787 2.15 -11.63 21.87
N TYR A 788 1.83 -12.53 20.92
CA TYR A 788 2.35 -12.42 19.56
C TYR A 788 1.81 -11.19 18.84
N ALA A 789 0.51 -10.89 18.96
CA ALA A 789 -0.11 -9.75 18.29
C ALA A 789 0.47 -8.41 18.79
N MET A 790 0.54 -8.20 20.10
CA MET A 790 1.18 -6.99 20.67
C MET A 790 2.66 -6.91 20.28
N THR A 791 3.37 -8.05 20.29
CA THR A 791 4.78 -8.11 19.85
C THR A 791 4.94 -7.69 18.39
N MET A 792 4.08 -8.14 17.47
CA MET A 792 4.12 -7.71 16.07
C MET A 792 3.82 -6.21 15.91
N CYS A 793 2.87 -5.67 16.69
CA CYS A 793 2.61 -4.24 16.71
C CYS A 793 3.85 -3.45 17.16
N THR A 794 4.49 -3.87 18.26
CA THR A 794 5.69 -3.24 18.80
C THR A 794 6.87 -3.32 17.83
N LYS A 795 7.09 -4.47 17.17
CA LYS A 795 8.08 -4.63 16.11
C LYS A 795 7.83 -3.67 14.96
N SER A 796 6.56 -3.51 14.57
CA SER A 796 6.15 -2.57 13.52
C SER A 796 6.55 -1.13 13.86
N LEU A 797 6.23 -0.66 15.08
CA LEU A 797 6.59 0.67 15.60
C LEU A 797 8.11 0.87 15.68
N LEU A 798 8.86 -0.16 16.07
CA LEU A 798 10.33 -0.17 16.09
C LEU A 798 10.95 -0.13 14.68
N GLY A 799 10.14 -0.32 13.64
CA GLY A 799 10.58 -0.30 12.25
C GLY A 799 11.01 -1.65 11.70
N ASP A 800 10.87 -2.74 12.47
CA ASP A 800 11.23 -4.08 12.03
C ASP A 800 10.28 -4.57 10.91
N PRO A 801 10.78 -5.40 9.97
CA PRO A 801 9.90 -6.11 9.07
C PRO A 801 8.90 -7.00 9.82
N ILE A 802 7.73 -7.17 9.21
CA ILE A 802 6.70 -8.10 9.66
C ILE A 802 6.63 -9.24 8.63
N PRO A 803 6.43 -10.51 9.04
CA PRO A 803 6.17 -11.59 8.09
C PRO A 803 4.92 -11.31 7.24
N ALA A 804 4.83 -11.99 6.09
CA ALA A 804 3.62 -11.90 5.28
C ALA A 804 2.41 -12.44 6.05
N ILE A 805 1.28 -11.75 5.92
CA ILE A 805 0.00 -12.17 6.50
C ILE A 805 -0.45 -13.52 5.93
N GLN A 806 -1.32 -14.25 6.64
CA GLN A 806 -1.83 -15.51 6.13
C GLN A 806 -3.16 -15.29 5.42
N LEU A 807 -3.14 -15.33 4.08
CA LEU A 807 -4.35 -15.42 3.30
C LEU A 807 -4.93 -16.83 3.48
N ASN A 808 -5.87 -16.98 4.42
CA ASN A 808 -6.57 -18.23 4.69
C ASN A 808 -7.48 -18.63 3.51
N GLY A 809 -6.87 -19.05 2.41
CA GLY A 809 -7.52 -19.69 1.29
C GLY A 809 -7.83 -21.14 1.64
N ASN A 810 -9.00 -21.40 2.22
CA ASN A 810 -9.61 -22.70 1.92
C ASN A 810 -9.82 -22.70 0.40
N ALA A 811 -9.28 -23.67 -0.31
CA ALA A 811 -9.53 -23.92 -1.74
C ALA A 811 -11.04 -24.10 -2.07
N ALA A 812 -11.91 -24.09 -1.05
CA ALA A 812 -13.36 -24.11 -1.12
C ALA A 812 -14.05 -22.73 -0.98
N ARG A 813 -13.31 -21.61 -0.81
CA ARG A 813 -13.90 -20.26 -0.81
C ARG A 813 -14.15 -19.84 -2.28
N GLY A 814 -15.34 -19.30 -2.55
CA GLY A 814 -15.81 -18.92 -3.89
C GLY A 814 -15.02 -17.78 -4.55
N LEU A 815 -15.65 -17.05 -5.46
CA LEU A 815 -14.99 -16.07 -6.35
C LEU A 815 -14.32 -14.87 -5.63
N SER A 816 -14.67 -14.54 -4.38
CA SER A 816 -14.19 -13.33 -3.65
C SER A 816 -13.17 -13.62 -2.53
N ALA A 817 -12.36 -12.62 -2.18
CA ALA A 817 -11.29 -12.69 -1.17
C ALA A 817 -11.86 -12.65 0.26
N ALA A 818 -13.08 -12.12 0.40
CA ALA A 818 -13.77 -11.94 1.66
C ALA A 818 -15.14 -12.62 1.65
N TYR A 819 -15.70 -12.83 2.85
CA TYR A 819 -17.09 -13.28 2.98
C TYR A 819 -18.08 -12.26 2.39
N THR A 820 -19.17 -12.74 1.80
CA THR A 820 -20.28 -11.88 1.31
C THR A 820 -20.78 -10.95 2.41
N SER A 821 -20.89 -11.42 3.65
CA SER A 821 -21.30 -10.59 4.80
C SER A 821 -20.32 -9.46 5.12
N CYS A 822 -19.02 -9.62 4.81
CA CYS A 822 -18.03 -8.54 4.92
C CYS A 822 -18.30 -7.49 3.84
N ILE A 823 -18.50 -7.91 2.59
CA ILE A 823 -18.82 -6.99 1.48
C ILE A 823 -20.11 -6.20 1.77
N GLU A 824 -21.16 -6.87 2.24
CA GLU A 824 -22.42 -6.23 2.65
C GLU A 824 -22.19 -5.19 3.76
N THR A 825 -21.38 -5.54 4.77
CA THR A 825 -21.02 -4.61 5.87
C THR A 825 -20.29 -3.38 5.34
N ILE A 826 -19.29 -3.56 4.48
CA ILE A 826 -18.53 -2.45 3.88
C ILE A 826 -19.45 -1.56 3.05
N GLN A 827 -20.31 -2.15 2.21
CA GLN A 827 -21.26 -1.39 1.39
C GLN A 827 -22.25 -0.58 2.23
N ASN A 828 -22.76 -1.17 3.32
CA ASN A 828 -23.63 -0.51 4.28
C ASN A 828 -22.93 0.69 4.93
N CYS A 829 -21.69 0.49 5.40
CA CYS A 829 -20.87 1.56 5.95
C CYS A 829 -20.62 2.67 4.91
N LEU A 830 -20.21 2.34 3.69
CA LEU A 830 -20.01 3.32 2.60
C LEU A 830 -21.29 4.11 2.32
N ASN A 831 -22.46 3.45 2.29
CA ASN A 831 -23.74 4.11 2.04
C ASN A 831 -24.09 5.18 3.09
N VAL A 832 -23.70 4.96 4.34
CA VAL A 832 -23.94 5.86 5.47
C VAL A 832 -22.85 6.93 5.53
N GLN A 833 -21.59 6.52 5.53
CA GLN A 833 -20.44 7.35 5.87
C GLN A 833 -20.03 8.34 4.76
N GLN A 834 -20.32 8.04 3.49
CA GLN A 834 -20.07 8.95 2.37
C GLN A 834 -20.79 10.31 2.48
N ARG A 835 -21.78 10.43 3.38
CA ARG A 835 -22.48 11.69 3.67
C ARG A 835 -21.61 12.68 4.45
N TYR A 836 -20.60 12.16 5.17
CA TYR A 836 -19.75 12.91 6.08
C TYR A 836 -18.30 12.97 5.59
N TRP A 837 -17.85 11.93 4.90
CA TRP A 837 -16.47 11.77 4.44
C TRP A 837 -16.42 11.71 2.92
N LYS A 838 -15.87 12.76 2.30
CA LYS A 838 -15.82 12.94 0.85
C LYS A 838 -14.82 11.99 0.17
N SER A 839 -13.93 11.35 0.92
CA SER A 839 -13.03 10.32 0.40
C SER A 839 -13.76 9.02 0.03
N LEU A 840 -14.98 8.80 0.54
CA LEU A 840 -15.72 7.53 0.41
C LEU A 840 -16.62 7.49 -0.83
N VAL A 841 -16.04 7.64 -2.02
CA VAL A 841 -16.77 7.76 -3.29
C VAL A 841 -16.83 6.48 -4.11
N PHE A 842 -16.20 5.39 -3.65
CA PHE A 842 -16.06 4.13 -4.40
C PHE A 842 -17.21 3.13 -4.23
N ASN A 843 -18.43 3.65 -4.09
CA ASN A 843 -19.66 2.89 -3.86
C ASN A 843 -20.65 3.00 -5.05
N LYS A 844 -20.17 2.62 -6.24
CA LYS A 844 -20.99 2.49 -7.46
C LYS A 844 -21.15 1.02 -7.85
N ARG A 845 -22.21 0.70 -8.58
CA ARG A 845 -22.41 -0.61 -9.24
C ARG A 845 -21.68 -0.62 -10.58
N LEU A 846 -21.03 -1.73 -10.90
CA LEU A 846 -20.32 -1.95 -12.16
C LEU A 846 -21.14 -2.84 -13.12
N PRO A 847 -20.97 -2.73 -14.45
CA PRO A 847 -21.67 -3.62 -15.37
C PRO A 847 -21.21 -5.07 -15.20
N GLN A 848 -22.13 -6.03 -15.36
CA GLN A 848 -21.76 -7.43 -15.56
C GLN A 848 -20.99 -7.57 -16.88
N PHE A 849 -20.03 -8.51 -16.92
CA PHE A 849 -19.38 -8.87 -18.18
C PHE A 849 -20.42 -9.42 -19.16
N ALA A 850 -20.66 -8.72 -20.26
CA ALA A 850 -21.28 -9.32 -21.43
C ALA A 850 -20.24 -10.29 -22.02
N GLY A 851 -20.65 -11.53 -22.33
CA GLY A 851 -19.74 -12.58 -22.78
C GLY A 851 -18.89 -12.19 -24.00
N GLU A 852 -17.77 -12.93 -24.11
CA GLU A 852 -16.67 -12.80 -25.08
C GLU A 852 -15.76 -11.57 -24.87
N ASN A 853 -14.64 -11.82 -24.19
CA ASN A 853 -13.47 -10.95 -24.29
C ASN A 853 -13.07 -10.88 -25.77
N ASN A 854 -13.46 -9.82 -26.48
CA ASN A 854 -12.94 -9.50 -27.83
C ASN A 854 -11.44 -9.14 -27.83
N ASN A 855 -10.70 -9.52 -26.78
CA ASN A 855 -9.24 -9.42 -26.74
C ASN A 855 -8.58 -10.28 -27.83
N GLU A 856 -9.24 -11.34 -28.33
CA GLU A 856 -8.72 -12.12 -29.46
C GLU A 856 -8.66 -11.30 -30.77
N ASP A 857 -9.60 -10.37 -31.00
CA ASP A 857 -9.56 -9.49 -32.19
C ASP A 857 -8.44 -8.43 -32.08
N PHE A 858 -8.17 -7.93 -30.87
CA PHE A 858 -7.05 -7.01 -30.60
C PHE A 858 -5.69 -7.73 -30.67
N LEU A 859 -5.60 -8.97 -30.18
CA LEU A 859 -4.43 -9.86 -30.29
C LEU A 859 -4.08 -10.11 -31.76
N SER A 860 -5.08 -10.36 -32.60
CA SER A 860 -4.91 -10.60 -34.05
C SER A 860 -4.34 -9.39 -34.80
N ALA A 861 -4.76 -8.16 -34.45
CA ALA A 861 -4.32 -6.95 -35.13
C ALA A 861 -2.94 -6.46 -34.64
N THR A 862 -2.64 -6.58 -33.35
CA THR A 862 -1.42 -6.04 -32.74
C THR A 862 -0.25 -7.03 -32.82
N MET A 863 -0.50 -8.34 -32.69
CA MET A 863 0.56 -9.36 -32.83
C MET A 863 0.93 -9.68 -34.28
N LYS A 864 0.05 -9.44 -35.27
CA LYS A 864 0.43 -9.58 -36.69
C LYS A 864 1.46 -8.53 -37.15
N ASN A 865 1.56 -7.40 -36.44
CA ASN A 865 2.55 -6.36 -36.72
C ASN A 865 3.77 -6.42 -35.77
N LEU A 866 3.78 -7.38 -34.84
CA LEU A 866 4.85 -7.60 -33.87
C LEU A 866 5.15 -9.10 -33.84
N ASP A 867 5.77 -9.59 -34.92
CA ASP A 867 6.31 -10.95 -34.95
C ASP A 867 7.58 -10.98 -34.07
N ILE A 868 7.42 -11.42 -32.82
CA ILE A 868 8.53 -11.57 -31.86
C ILE A 868 9.30 -12.88 -32.13
N THR A 869 9.03 -13.60 -33.23
CA THR A 869 9.65 -14.91 -33.45
C THR A 869 10.53 -15.07 -34.68
N THR A 870 10.50 -14.20 -35.68
CA THR A 870 11.49 -14.25 -36.78
C THR A 870 11.55 -12.93 -37.53
N ASP A 871 12.58 -12.12 -37.28
CA ASP A 871 13.02 -11.10 -38.23
C ASP A 871 14.52 -11.26 -38.45
N GLU A 872 14.87 -12.07 -39.46
CA GLU A 872 16.19 -12.02 -40.07
C GLU A 872 16.31 -10.69 -40.82
N ALA A 873 17.16 -9.81 -40.30
CA ALA A 873 17.56 -8.59 -40.95
C ALA A 873 18.11 -8.87 -42.36
N LYS A 874 17.40 -8.44 -43.41
CA LYS A 874 18.00 -8.27 -44.74
C LYS A 874 18.51 -6.84 -44.87
N GLY A 875 19.84 -6.74 -44.84
CA GLY A 875 20.58 -5.51 -45.06
C GLY A 875 20.32 -4.89 -46.44
N VAL A 876 20.33 -3.57 -46.46
CA VAL A 876 20.23 -2.73 -47.65
C VAL A 876 21.55 -2.77 -48.43
N VAL A 877 21.55 -3.40 -49.59
CA VAL A 877 22.50 -3.13 -50.68
C VAL A 877 21.78 -3.31 -52.03
N GLY A 878 21.82 -2.28 -52.88
CA GLY A 878 21.78 -2.44 -54.34
C GLY A 878 20.66 -1.72 -55.10
N CYS A 879 21.04 -0.71 -55.90
CA CYS A 879 20.28 -0.15 -57.03
C CYS A 879 19.76 -1.22 -58.00
N GLU A 880 18.56 -1.04 -58.57
CA GLU A 880 18.30 -0.74 -59.99
C GLU A 880 16.79 -0.76 -60.34
N ASN A 881 16.43 0.03 -61.35
CA ASN A 881 15.10 0.30 -61.92
C ASN A 881 14.33 -0.95 -62.40
N VAL A 882 12.97 -0.96 -62.31
CA VAL A 882 12.02 -1.25 -63.43
C VAL A 882 10.62 -0.69 -63.09
N ALA A 883 9.92 -0.19 -64.11
CA ALA A 883 8.64 0.50 -64.13
C ALA A 883 7.35 -0.37 -64.09
N ASP A 884 6.23 0.33 -63.87
CA ASP A 884 4.83 0.08 -64.26
C ASP A 884 4.08 -1.20 -63.82
N THR A 885 3.00 -1.02 -63.06
CA THR A 885 1.60 -1.06 -63.58
C THR A 885 0.57 -0.88 -62.45
N ALA A 886 -0.49 -0.14 -62.76
CA ALA A 886 -1.61 0.23 -61.89
C ALA A 886 -2.73 -0.82 -61.86
N VAL A 887 -3.41 -0.97 -60.71
CA VAL A 887 -4.81 -1.40 -60.64
C VAL A 887 -5.50 -0.69 -59.47
N ALA A 888 -6.61 -0.01 -59.78
CA ALA A 888 -7.49 0.73 -58.88
C ALA A 888 -8.58 -0.17 -58.27
N LEU A 889 -9.05 0.17 -57.06
CA LEU A 889 -10.27 -0.36 -56.46
C LEU A 889 -11.15 0.80 -55.94
N GLU A 890 -12.40 0.80 -56.43
CA GLU A 890 -13.48 1.75 -56.12
C GLU A 890 -14.12 1.50 -54.73
N PRO A 891 -14.83 2.52 -54.16
CA PRO A 891 -15.45 2.44 -52.84
C PRO A 891 -16.93 2.04 -52.91
N SER A 892 -17.40 1.21 -51.98
CA SER A 892 -18.83 0.92 -51.80
C SER A 892 -19.37 1.55 -50.51
N GLY A 893 -20.32 2.46 -50.68
CA GLY A 893 -21.24 2.89 -49.64
C GLY A 893 -22.62 2.28 -49.90
N SER A 894 -23.39 2.04 -48.84
CA SER A 894 -24.85 1.92 -48.96
C SER A 894 -25.56 2.27 -47.65
N LYS A 895 -26.66 2.98 -47.86
CA LYS A 895 -27.59 3.64 -46.92
C LYS A 895 -28.71 2.68 -46.44
N PRO A 896 -29.62 3.10 -45.53
CA PRO A 896 -30.39 2.23 -44.65
C PRO A 896 -31.88 2.00 -45.03
N LYS A 897 -32.54 1.15 -44.20
CA LYS A 897 -33.99 1.02 -43.90
C LYS A 897 -34.86 0.18 -44.85
N PRO A 898 -36.01 -0.40 -44.40
CA PRO A 898 -37.01 0.09 -43.42
C PRO A 898 -36.80 -0.30 -41.96
#